data_AF-A0AAN9GVY9-F1
#
_entry.id   AF-A0AAN9GVY9-F1
#
_cell.length_a   1.000
_cell.length_b   1.000
_cell.length_c   1.000
_cell.angle_alpha   90.00
_cell.angle_beta   90.00
_cell.angle_gamma   90.00
#
_symmetry.space_group_name_H-M   'P 1'
#
loop_
_entity.id
_entity.type
_entity.pdbx_description
1 polymer ?
#
loop_
_entity_poly.entity_id
_entity_poly.type
_entity_poly.pdbx_seq_one_letter_code
_entity_poly.pdbx_strand_id
1 'polypeptide(L)'
;MEKTLGVEFRNVGSCYFPQSRVDCHYTINSQHTWASNDWIGLFKVGWSSIKDYHTFVWAVAPSNYKEGTSVNCCVNFQASYLPGPNTQQYQFVYVDGRGEACSRSTAFTFSAPKPMEELMTLEEEGQGEEVGEDMLLVIPRAQLLQRRLQECLKERAELLQALEAADQNVEREKGRRERDRSSWEQSRKELERKIGELKEEVREYIEKVEEMKKKQKEVEDLGEALTEEKRALVTQKEDNEQRIRELEEDIKVLTQRGLERETDLERMRERAKKASAQKKEDEDEHENLKLKMEQTEKELHSLSSEFQSLRSSLAQRDTHALQLRDTITTLTHKLNSAHRKEAANEVALSELRSVQERLNVSERCVETLRGELRDMVAQRDTTHAELHQARLQAAQLTLQLADASLSLREGRANWAQERETLQQNTEMDKVRLEYLNDEIQQKEEMLQEARMEREKAVVELGREKDCNRVQLSETRRELLELKASLRVAQKEKEQLQTEIQEVMEYSRQLERRLEVLSDSKWSETALLQSSQAESPLLSDSEDENPEALQDAHSGPLNHYSLCEQPQADLLLPATPPPSPRHPSSMNTVVISQPAPLSSPHQPSAHTHTHSSESEEEYEAALSGGHSSGEETALLLPDNRDATLGDMAESPLW
;
A
#
# COMPACT_ATOMS: atom_id res chain seq x y z
N MET A 1 25.24 -34.20 70.79
CA MET A 1 25.75 -33.19 69.84
C MET A 1 26.64 -33.94 68.86
N GLU A 2 26.07 -34.41 67.76
CA GLU A 2 26.83 -35.07 66.69
C GLU A 2 27.67 -34.01 65.99
N LYS A 3 29.00 -34.17 66.02
CA LYS A 3 29.92 -33.32 65.25
C LYS A 3 29.52 -33.44 63.78
N THR A 4 29.00 -32.38 63.19
CA THR A 4 28.74 -32.29 61.75
C THR A 4 30.07 -32.46 61.03
N LEU A 5 30.28 -33.65 60.45
CA LEU A 5 31.51 -33.99 59.74
C LEU A 5 31.52 -33.20 58.43
N GLY A 6 32.63 -32.51 58.15
CA GLY A 6 32.77 -31.62 57.00
C GLY A 6 32.77 -32.32 55.63
N VAL A 7 32.93 -33.64 55.60
CA VAL A 7 32.92 -34.47 54.40
C VAL A 7 32.04 -35.70 54.62
N GLU A 8 31.23 -36.07 53.64
CA GLU A 8 30.31 -37.22 53.70
C GLU A 8 30.57 -38.20 52.55
N PHE A 9 30.72 -39.50 52.83
CA PHE A 9 30.84 -40.52 51.79
C PHE A 9 29.46 -40.92 51.26
N ARG A 10 29.30 -40.98 49.93
CA ARG A 10 28.05 -41.34 49.25
C ARG A 10 28.16 -42.66 48.51
N ASN A 11 27.04 -43.35 48.37
CA ASN A 11 26.92 -44.60 47.61
C ASN A 11 27.93 -45.68 48.02
N VAL A 12 28.24 -45.76 49.33
CA VAL A 12 29.18 -46.74 49.85
C VAL A 12 28.47 -48.10 49.86
N GLY A 13 28.88 -48.99 48.94
CA GLY A 13 28.37 -50.35 48.87
C GLY A 13 28.70 -51.15 50.12
N SER A 14 27.88 -52.16 50.43
CA SER A 14 28.15 -53.12 51.52
C SER A 14 29.29 -54.09 51.20
N CYS A 15 29.59 -54.27 49.91
CA CYS A 15 30.66 -55.11 49.40
C CYS A 15 31.22 -54.55 48.09
N TYR A 16 32.54 -54.65 47.91
CA TYR A 16 33.22 -54.35 46.65
C TYR A 16 33.96 -55.58 46.11
N PHE A 17 34.13 -55.64 44.78
CA PHE A 17 34.84 -56.74 44.15
C PHE A 17 36.36 -56.50 44.20
N PRO A 18 37.18 -57.40 44.79
CA PRO A 18 38.62 -57.20 44.95
C PRO A 18 39.38 -56.92 43.64
N GLN A 19 38.90 -57.46 42.52
CA GLN A 19 39.58 -57.37 41.22
C GLN A 19 39.08 -56.20 40.35
N SER A 20 38.16 -55.38 40.86
CA SER A 20 37.67 -54.17 40.18
C SER A 20 38.17 -52.92 40.86
N ARG A 21 38.30 -51.83 40.10
CA ARG A 21 38.44 -50.49 40.69
C ARG A 21 37.24 -50.18 41.58
N VAL A 22 37.47 -49.42 42.64
CA VAL A 22 36.41 -48.93 43.53
C VAL A 22 36.32 -47.42 43.42
N ASP A 23 35.15 -46.95 43.00
CA ASP A 23 34.85 -45.53 42.85
C ASP A 23 34.27 -45.03 44.19
N CYS A 24 35.07 -44.24 44.90
CA CYS A 24 34.73 -43.67 46.19
C CYS A 24 34.13 -42.27 45.97
N HIS A 25 32.81 -42.18 46.09
CA HIS A 25 32.08 -40.93 46.01
C HIS A 25 31.99 -40.26 47.38
N TYR A 26 32.23 -38.96 47.43
CA TYR A 26 32.10 -38.17 48.64
C TYR A 26 31.67 -36.75 48.32
N THR A 27 31.07 -36.08 49.30
CA THR A 27 30.63 -34.70 49.20
C THR A 27 31.39 -33.88 50.21
N ILE A 28 32.05 -32.83 49.73
CA ILE A 28 32.66 -31.82 50.57
C ILE A 28 31.57 -30.82 50.90
N ASN A 29 31.26 -30.63 52.18
CA ASN A 29 30.22 -29.70 52.63
C ASN A 29 30.79 -28.29 52.76
N SER A 30 29.92 -27.27 52.80
CA SER A 30 30.30 -25.86 52.92
C SER A 30 31.13 -25.52 54.18
N GLN A 31 31.16 -26.43 55.16
CA GLN A 31 31.88 -26.31 56.43
C GLN A 31 33.34 -26.79 56.35
N HIS A 32 33.76 -27.42 55.25
CA HIS A 32 35.10 -27.95 55.04
C HIS A 32 35.76 -27.33 53.82
N THR A 33 37.00 -26.90 53.97
CA THR A 33 37.81 -26.37 52.86
C THR A 33 38.77 -27.45 52.39
N TRP A 34 38.58 -27.91 51.15
CA TRP A 34 39.49 -28.85 50.49
C TRP A 34 40.92 -28.29 50.37
N ALA A 35 41.93 -29.11 50.65
CA ALA A 35 43.33 -28.83 50.36
C ALA A 35 43.95 -29.89 49.43
N SER A 36 44.96 -29.51 48.66
CA SER A 36 45.61 -30.41 47.69
C SER A 36 46.40 -31.56 48.32
N ASN A 37 46.66 -31.50 49.63
CA ASN A 37 47.28 -32.55 50.42
C ASN A 37 46.27 -33.33 51.29
N ASP A 38 44.96 -33.12 51.09
CA ASP A 38 43.94 -33.99 51.65
C ASP A 38 43.94 -35.33 50.93
N TRP A 39 43.64 -36.41 51.64
CA TRP A 39 43.61 -37.75 51.06
C TRP A 39 42.55 -38.63 51.70
N ILE A 40 42.13 -39.63 50.95
CA ILE A 40 41.18 -40.63 51.39
C ILE A 40 41.94 -41.96 51.51
N GLY A 41 41.97 -42.48 52.72
CA GLY A 41 42.57 -43.76 53.02
C GLY A 41 41.52 -44.86 53.11
N LEU A 42 41.91 -46.06 52.70
CA LEU A 42 41.19 -47.29 52.99
C LEU A 42 41.78 -47.89 54.27
N PHE A 43 40.97 -47.98 55.32
CA PHE A 43 41.40 -48.48 56.62
C PHE A 43 40.66 -49.75 57.00
N LYS A 44 41.38 -50.67 57.66
CA LYS A 44 40.77 -51.80 58.35
C LYS A 44 39.99 -51.28 59.56
N VAL A 45 38.75 -51.72 59.74
CA VAL A 45 37.94 -51.32 60.91
C VAL A 45 38.67 -51.71 62.21
N GLY A 46 38.79 -50.76 63.15
CA GLY A 46 39.58 -50.91 64.38
C GLY A 46 41.00 -50.33 64.35
N TRP A 47 41.34 -49.54 63.33
CA TRP A 47 42.61 -48.80 63.25
C TRP A 47 42.79 -47.83 64.44
N SER A 48 44.04 -47.62 64.87
CA SER A 48 44.38 -46.78 66.03
C SER A 48 45.25 -45.57 65.65
N SER A 49 45.91 -45.61 64.50
CA SER A 49 46.70 -44.52 63.93
C SER A 49 46.33 -44.25 62.48
N ILE A 50 46.48 -43.01 62.04
CA ILE A 50 46.33 -42.61 60.62
C ILE A 50 47.38 -43.29 59.74
N LYS A 51 48.48 -43.78 60.32
CA LYS A 51 49.50 -44.58 59.62
C LYS A 51 49.05 -46.01 59.31
N ASP A 52 47.93 -46.48 59.87
CA ASP A 52 47.41 -47.85 59.68
C ASP A 52 46.56 -48.00 58.40
N TYR A 53 46.74 -47.12 57.41
CA TYR A 53 46.02 -47.21 56.14
C TYR A 53 46.50 -48.43 55.34
N HIS A 54 45.57 -49.09 54.65
CA HIS A 54 45.90 -50.16 53.71
C HIS A 54 46.41 -49.59 52.38
N THR A 55 45.66 -48.63 51.83
CA THR A 55 46.01 -47.85 50.64
C THR A 55 45.37 -46.47 50.75
N PHE A 56 45.83 -45.51 49.94
CA PHE A 56 45.28 -44.17 49.93
C PHE A 56 45.26 -43.58 48.52
N VAL A 57 44.43 -42.55 48.34
CA VAL A 57 44.37 -41.71 47.15
C VAL A 57 44.22 -40.25 47.58
N TRP A 58 44.86 -39.34 46.86
CA TRP A 58 44.67 -37.91 47.11
C TRP A 58 43.23 -37.49 46.80
N ALA A 59 42.65 -36.67 47.67
CA ALA A 59 41.31 -36.14 47.47
C ALA A 59 41.34 -35.10 46.33
N VAL A 60 40.38 -35.17 45.42
CA VAL A 60 40.29 -34.29 44.25
C VAL A 60 39.02 -33.45 44.34
N ALA A 61 39.14 -32.14 44.17
CA ALA A 61 38.01 -31.23 43.98
C ALA A 61 37.81 -30.91 42.49
N PRO A 62 36.55 -30.79 42.00
CA PRO A 62 36.26 -30.36 40.63
C PRO A 62 36.83 -28.97 40.31
N SER A 63 37.11 -28.70 39.03
CA SER A 63 37.71 -27.45 38.56
C SER A 63 36.88 -26.18 38.85
N ASN A 64 35.60 -26.34 39.17
CA ASN A 64 34.67 -25.27 39.54
C ASN A 64 34.46 -25.13 41.06
N TYR A 65 35.27 -25.78 41.90
CA TYR A 65 35.16 -25.69 43.35
C TYR A 65 35.35 -24.24 43.84
N LYS A 66 34.42 -23.78 44.68
CA LYS A 66 34.49 -22.50 45.40
C LYS A 66 34.34 -22.77 46.89
N GLU A 67 35.17 -22.12 47.70
CA GLU A 67 35.09 -22.24 49.16
C GLU A 67 33.70 -21.86 49.68
N GLY A 68 33.14 -22.69 50.57
CA GLY A 68 31.77 -22.53 51.08
C GLY A 68 30.65 -23.15 50.23
N THR A 69 30.95 -23.80 49.10
CA THR A 69 29.96 -24.55 48.30
C THR A 69 30.04 -26.06 48.56
N SER A 70 28.89 -26.74 48.53
CA SER A 70 28.85 -28.21 48.63
C SER A 70 29.10 -28.82 47.26
N VAL A 71 30.09 -29.70 47.16
CA VAL A 71 30.52 -30.28 45.87
C VAL A 71 30.69 -31.79 45.98
N ASN A 72 30.14 -32.52 45.00
CA ASN A 72 30.30 -33.96 44.86
C ASN A 72 31.62 -34.27 44.15
N CYS A 73 32.39 -35.16 44.74
CA CYS A 73 33.71 -35.57 44.32
C CYS A 73 33.76 -37.10 44.16
N CYS A 74 34.69 -37.58 43.35
CA CYS A 74 34.90 -39.01 43.13
C CYS A 74 36.40 -39.27 42.98
N VAL A 75 36.90 -40.26 43.71
CA VAL A 75 38.27 -40.78 43.57
C VAL A 75 38.23 -42.28 43.37
N ASN A 76 39.25 -42.82 42.70
CA ASN A 76 39.24 -44.21 42.26
C ASN A 76 40.40 -44.96 42.93
N PHE A 77 40.07 -46.00 43.69
CA PHE A 77 41.05 -46.95 44.21
C PHE A 77 41.29 -48.06 43.17
N GLN A 78 42.54 -48.22 42.76
CA GLN A 78 42.92 -49.23 41.76
C GLN A 78 42.91 -50.63 42.36
N ALA A 79 42.43 -51.60 41.59
CA ALA A 79 42.25 -52.99 42.02
C ALA A 79 43.53 -53.63 42.58
N SER A 80 44.70 -53.29 42.05
CA SER A 80 46.00 -53.84 42.48
C SER A 80 46.38 -53.49 43.93
N TYR A 81 45.76 -52.45 44.50
CA TYR A 81 46.03 -51.99 45.87
C TYR A 81 44.87 -52.27 46.82
N LEU A 82 43.85 -52.99 46.37
CA LEU A 82 42.71 -53.35 47.20
C LEU A 82 42.98 -54.66 47.96
N PRO A 83 42.36 -54.82 49.15
CA PRO A 83 42.40 -56.08 49.87
C PRO A 83 41.86 -57.23 49.03
N GLY A 84 42.53 -58.38 49.08
CA GLY A 84 42.01 -59.63 48.55
C GLY A 84 40.72 -60.07 49.27
N PRO A 85 39.98 -61.05 48.71
CA PRO A 85 38.72 -61.50 49.27
C PRO A 85 38.90 -62.01 50.71
N ASN A 86 38.26 -61.35 51.67
CA ASN A 86 38.37 -61.67 53.09
C ASN A 86 37.09 -61.30 53.86
N THR A 87 36.97 -61.77 55.09
CA THR A 87 35.87 -61.43 56.01
C THR A 87 36.13 -60.13 56.79
N GLN A 88 37.24 -59.44 56.51
CA GLN A 88 37.63 -58.23 57.20
C GLN A 88 36.83 -57.04 56.67
N GLN A 89 36.31 -56.24 57.59
CA GLN A 89 35.64 -54.99 57.24
C GLN A 89 36.65 -53.85 57.10
N TYR A 90 36.42 -53.03 56.08
CA TYR A 90 37.16 -51.83 55.75
C TYR A 90 36.20 -50.64 55.70
N GLN A 91 36.77 -49.44 55.77
CA GLN A 91 36.04 -48.18 55.65
C GLN A 91 36.93 -47.13 54.97
N PHE A 92 36.32 -46.21 54.25
CA PHE A 92 37.00 -45.01 53.78
C PHE A 92 37.12 -44.01 54.90
N VAL A 93 38.27 -43.33 54.97
CA VAL A 93 38.53 -42.27 55.95
C VAL A 93 39.10 -41.08 55.21
N TYR A 94 38.46 -39.93 55.34
CA TYR A 94 38.98 -38.67 54.81
C TYR A 94 39.94 -38.07 55.83
N VAL A 95 41.16 -37.76 55.40
CA VAL A 95 42.21 -37.14 56.21
C VAL A 95 42.56 -35.80 55.60
N ASP A 96 42.48 -34.74 56.39
CA ASP A 96 42.82 -33.40 55.91
C ASP A 96 44.33 -33.15 55.86
N GLY A 97 44.71 -32.02 55.28
CA GLY A 97 46.10 -31.57 55.15
C GLY A 97 46.82 -31.31 56.46
N ARG A 98 46.11 -31.30 57.61
CA ARG A 98 46.71 -31.26 58.96
C ARG A 98 46.98 -32.66 59.52
N GLY A 99 46.53 -33.70 58.82
CA GLY A 99 46.66 -35.08 59.23
C GLY A 99 45.62 -35.50 60.26
N GLU A 100 44.41 -34.90 60.23
CA GLU A 100 43.30 -35.28 61.11
C GLU A 100 42.22 -36.06 60.33
N ALA A 101 41.65 -37.10 60.94
CA ALA A 101 40.57 -37.87 60.31
C ALA A 101 39.22 -37.13 60.44
N CYS A 102 38.78 -36.52 59.35
CA CYS A 102 37.59 -35.65 59.30
C CYS A 102 36.28 -36.39 59.04
N SER A 103 36.32 -37.57 58.44
CA SER A 103 35.13 -38.34 58.05
C SER A 103 35.44 -39.82 57.93
N ARG A 104 34.44 -40.68 58.14
CA ARG A 104 34.52 -42.14 58.02
C ARG A 104 33.26 -42.67 57.34
N SER A 105 33.41 -43.57 56.36
CA SER A 105 32.28 -44.22 55.70
C SER A 105 31.62 -45.30 56.57
N THR A 106 30.48 -45.82 56.12
CA THR A 106 29.98 -47.13 56.55
C THR A 106 31.01 -48.22 56.23
N ALA A 107 31.02 -49.27 57.05
CA ALA A 107 31.94 -50.39 56.87
C ALA A 107 31.46 -51.31 55.74
N PHE A 108 32.41 -51.84 54.98
CA PHE A 108 32.17 -52.73 53.84
C PHE A 108 33.22 -53.84 53.77
N THR A 109 32.97 -54.86 52.96
CA THR A 109 33.87 -56.00 52.76
C THR A 109 34.33 -56.12 51.31
N PHE A 110 35.39 -56.87 51.07
CA PHE A 110 35.84 -57.22 49.72
C PHE A 110 35.50 -58.68 49.46
N SER A 111 34.54 -58.95 48.57
CA SER A 111 34.12 -60.31 48.22
C SER A 111 33.70 -60.44 46.76
N ALA A 112 33.76 -61.67 46.23
CA ALA A 112 33.34 -61.97 44.86
C ALA A 112 31.80 -61.95 44.75
N PRO A 113 31.21 -61.38 43.67
CA PRO A 113 29.79 -61.51 43.40
C PRO A 113 29.38 -62.97 43.37
N LYS A 114 28.27 -63.31 44.04
CA LYS A 114 27.67 -64.65 43.91
C LYS A 114 27.11 -64.79 42.48
N PRO A 115 27.25 -65.96 41.82
CA PRO A 115 26.64 -66.20 40.52
C PRO A 115 25.12 -65.94 40.59
N MET A 116 24.61 -65.08 39.71
CA MET A 116 23.23 -64.64 39.73
C MET A 116 22.35 -65.62 38.94
N GLU A 117 21.95 -66.71 39.58
CA GLU A 117 20.90 -67.62 39.10
C GLU A 117 19.55 -67.19 39.71
N GLU A 118 19.01 -66.06 39.27
CA GLU A 118 17.65 -65.64 39.63
C GLU A 118 16.81 -65.59 38.36
N LEU A 119 16.11 -66.69 38.09
CA LEU A 119 15.17 -66.86 37.00
C LEU A 119 13.89 -66.08 37.33
N MET A 120 13.39 -65.27 36.40
CA MET A 120 12.11 -64.56 36.57
C MET A 120 11.09 -65.09 35.57
N THR A 121 9.91 -65.46 36.06
CA THR A 121 8.76 -65.88 35.26
C THR A 121 7.99 -64.65 34.77
N LEU A 122 7.80 -64.54 33.45
CA LEU A 122 6.90 -63.56 32.85
C LEU A 122 5.62 -64.30 32.45
N GLU A 123 4.48 -63.82 32.93
CA GLU A 123 3.16 -64.19 32.40
C GLU A 123 2.92 -63.37 31.13
N GLU A 124 2.68 -64.05 30.01
CA GLU A 124 2.33 -63.42 28.73
C GLU A 124 0.83 -63.13 28.76
N GLU A 125 0.43 -61.85 28.90
CA GLU A 125 -0.97 -61.44 28.76
C GLU A 125 -1.36 -61.52 27.26
N GLY A 126 -1.64 -62.74 26.81
CA GLY A 126 -2.27 -63.01 25.53
C GLY A 126 -3.78 -62.74 25.62
N GLN A 127 -4.25 -61.74 24.89
CA GLN A 127 -5.67 -61.60 24.58
C GLN A 127 -6.08 -62.75 23.65
N GLY A 128 -6.86 -63.71 24.17
CA GLY A 128 -7.50 -64.74 23.35
C GLY A 128 -7.84 -65.98 24.17
N GLU A 129 -9.12 -66.17 24.46
CA GLU A 129 -9.67 -67.32 25.16
C GLU A 129 -9.41 -68.63 24.40
N GLU A 130 -8.48 -69.47 24.87
CA GLU A 130 -8.58 -70.93 24.82
C GLU A 130 -7.90 -71.50 26.07
N VAL A 131 -8.63 -72.31 26.84
CA VAL A 131 -8.12 -73.00 28.02
C VAL A 131 -7.14 -74.08 27.56
N GLY A 132 -5.85 -73.75 27.56
CA GLY A 132 -4.74 -74.67 27.35
C GLY A 132 -3.50 -74.12 28.05
N GLU A 133 -3.10 -74.78 29.16
CA GLU A 133 -1.87 -74.59 29.94
C GLU A 133 -1.14 -73.24 29.75
N ASP A 134 -1.33 -72.30 30.69
CA ASP A 134 -0.50 -71.10 30.82
C ASP A 134 0.98 -71.50 30.90
N MET A 135 1.67 -71.44 29.76
CA MET A 135 3.06 -71.87 29.63
C MET A 135 3.95 -70.73 30.12
N LEU A 136 4.35 -70.77 31.40
CA LEU A 136 5.25 -69.76 31.98
C LEU A 136 6.61 -69.76 31.27
N LEU A 137 6.87 -68.73 30.48
CA LEU A 137 8.14 -68.55 29.79
C LEU A 137 9.21 -68.07 30.79
N VAL A 138 10.10 -68.98 31.18
CA VAL A 138 11.24 -68.67 32.06
C VAL A 138 12.37 -68.07 31.22
N ILE A 139 12.44 -66.74 31.19
CA ILE A 139 13.55 -66.02 30.55
C ILE A 139 14.58 -65.66 31.62
N PRO A 140 15.89 -65.93 31.41
CA PRO A 140 16.93 -65.44 32.29
C PRO A 140 16.81 -63.92 32.49
N ARG A 141 16.80 -63.44 33.74
CA ARG A 141 16.67 -62.01 34.09
C ARG A 141 17.63 -61.11 33.30
N ALA A 142 18.82 -61.61 32.99
CA ALA A 142 19.80 -60.92 32.15
C ALA A 142 19.28 -60.60 30.74
N GLN A 143 18.57 -61.52 30.08
CA GLN A 143 18.03 -61.33 28.73
C GLN A 143 16.86 -60.32 28.72
N LEU A 144 15.99 -60.36 29.73
CA LEU A 144 14.89 -59.38 29.85
C LEU A 144 15.44 -57.96 30.07
N LEU A 145 16.42 -57.83 30.97
CA LEU A 145 17.07 -56.55 31.22
C LEU A 145 17.83 -56.05 29.98
N GLN A 146 18.43 -56.94 29.20
CA GLN A 146 19.10 -56.59 27.95
C GLN A 146 18.11 -56.07 26.90
N ARG A 147 16.93 -56.69 26.74
CA ARG A 147 15.87 -56.20 25.84
C ARG A 147 15.36 -54.83 26.26
N ARG A 148 15.01 -54.65 27.54
CA ARG A 148 14.57 -53.35 28.08
C ARG A 148 15.65 -52.28 27.91
N LEU A 149 16.92 -52.62 28.14
CA LEU A 149 18.03 -51.70 27.90
C LEU A 149 18.11 -51.28 26.42
N GLN A 150 17.94 -52.22 25.50
CA GLN A 150 17.97 -51.95 24.06
C GLN A 150 16.80 -51.06 23.63
N GLU A 151 15.60 -51.29 24.18
CA GLU A 151 14.42 -50.45 23.98
C GLU A 151 14.67 -49.02 24.48
N CYS A 152 15.13 -48.86 25.73
CA CYS A 152 15.46 -47.54 26.27
C CYS A 152 16.54 -46.80 25.46
N LEU A 153 17.54 -47.53 24.93
CA LEU A 153 18.57 -46.94 24.07
C LEU A 153 18.00 -46.49 22.72
N LYS A 154 17.06 -47.25 22.15
CA LYS A 154 16.39 -46.90 20.91
C LYS A 154 15.48 -45.67 21.10
N GLU A 155 14.66 -45.66 22.15
CA GLU A 155 13.82 -44.51 22.52
C GLU A 155 14.66 -43.25 22.73
N ARG A 156 15.80 -43.37 23.42
CA ARG A 156 16.72 -42.25 23.61
C ARG A 156 17.28 -41.72 22.28
N ALA A 157 17.60 -42.59 21.33
CA ALA A 157 18.09 -42.17 20.02
C ALA A 157 17.00 -41.43 19.21
N GLU A 158 15.77 -41.95 19.22
CA GLU A 158 14.61 -41.32 18.56
C GLU A 158 14.29 -39.96 19.18
N LEU A 159 14.33 -39.84 20.51
CA LEU A 159 14.12 -38.57 21.21
C LEU A 159 15.21 -37.54 20.89
N LEU A 160 16.48 -37.96 20.81
CA LEU A 160 17.57 -37.05 20.41
C LEU A 160 17.39 -36.55 18.98
N GLN A 161 17.00 -37.44 18.05
CA GLN A 161 16.74 -37.05 16.67
C GLN A 161 15.54 -36.11 16.56
N ALA A 162 14.47 -36.35 17.35
CA ALA A 162 13.32 -35.46 17.41
C ALA A 162 13.68 -34.07 17.97
N LEU A 163 14.55 -34.03 18.99
CA LEU A 163 15.06 -32.77 19.57
C LEU A 163 15.87 -31.98 18.53
N GLU A 164 16.80 -32.62 17.82
CA GLU A 164 17.58 -31.97 16.75
C GLU A 164 16.69 -31.44 15.63
N ALA A 165 15.67 -32.22 15.22
CA ALA A 165 14.71 -31.79 14.19
C ALA A 165 13.88 -30.59 14.65
N ALA A 166 13.47 -30.58 15.93
CA ALA A 166 12.75 -29.46 16.54
C ALA A 166 13.62 -28.20 16.60
N ASP A 167 14.88 -28.32 17.03
CA ASP A 167 15.84 -27.21 17.09
C ASP A 167 16.07 -26.60 15.71
N GLN A 168 16.29 -27.43 14.68
CA GLN A 168 16.42 -26.94 13.31
C GLN A 168 15.14 -26.24 12.81
N ASN A 169 13.96 -26.71 13.23
CA ASN A 169 12.70 -26.06 12.87
C ASN A 169 12.56 -24.69 13.53
N VAL A 170 12.94 -24.58 14.80
CA VAL A 170 12.96 -23.30 15.52
C VAL A 170 13.89 -22.30 14.83
N GLU A 171 15.09 -22.71 14.41
CA GLU A 171 16.02 -21.84 13.68
C GLU A 171 15.50 -21.44 12.30
N ARG A 172 14.86 -22.36 11.56
CA ARG A 172 14.19 -22.04 10.28
C ARG A 172 13.07 -21.02 10.46
N GLU A 173 12.25 -21.19 11.50
CA GLU A 173 11.17 -20.27 11.83
C GLU A 173 11.69 -18.91 12.31
N LYS A 174 12.77 -18.85 13.09
CA LYS A 174 13.45 -17.60 13.43
C LYS A 174 13.95 -16.89 12.18
N GLY A 175 14.61 -17.59 11.26
CA GLY A 175 15.08 -17.03 9.99
C GLY A 175 13.94 -16.53 9.08
N ARG A 176 12.78 -17.19 9.08
CA ARG A 176 11.56 -16.68 8.41
C ARG A 176 11.08 -15.39 9.05
N ARG A 177 10.87 -15.37 10.38
CA ARG A 177 10.43 -14.17 11.10
C ARG A 177 11.37 -12.99 10.91
N GLU A 178 12.67 -13.23 10.88
CA GLU A 178 13.67 -12.18 10.68
C GLU A 178 13.61 -11.60 9.27
N ARG A 179 13.46 -12.44 8.23
CA ARG A 179 13.22 -11.98 6.84
C ARG A 179 11.92 -11.19 6.72
N ASP A 180 10.84 -11.69 7.29
CA ASP A 180 9.55 -11.02 7.25
C ASP A 180 9.65 -9.66 7.95
N ARG A 181 10.25 -9.60 9.13
CA ARG A 181 10.52 -8.34 9.84
C ARG A 181 11.38 -7.38 9.01
N SER A 182 12.44 -7.85 8.37
CA SER A 182 13.29 -7.01 7.52
C SER A 182 12.53 -6.48 6.31
N SER A 183 11.68 -7.29 5.67
CA SER A 183 10.86 -6.86 4.54
C SER A 183 9.81 -5.82 4.94
N TRP A 184 9.18 -6.01 6.11
CA TRP A 184 8.28 -5.04 6.72
C TRP A 184 8.98 -3.73 7.06
N GLU A 185 10.19 -3.79 7.62
CA GLU A 185 10.95 -2.59 7.97
C GLU A 185 11.45 -1.83 6.72
N GLN A 186 11.82 -2.53 5.65
CA GLN A 186 12.11 -1.91 4.36
C GLN A 186 10.88 -1.21 3.78
N SER A 187 9.72 -1.88 3.79
CA SER A 187 8.46 -1.30 3.32
C SER A 187 8.06 -0.08 4.15
N ARG A 188 8.26 -0.12 5.48
CA ARG A 188 8.04 1.02 6.37
C ARG A 188 8.93 2.20 6.02
N LYS A 189 10.23 1.98 5.83
CA LYS A 189 11.19 3.04 5.45
C LYS A 189 10.85 3.67 4.11
N GLU A 190 10.40 2.86 3.15
CA GLU A 190 9.99 3.33 1.83
C GLU A 190 8.72 4.19 1.90
N LEU A 191 7.74 3.80 2.73
CA LEU A 191 6.56 4.63 2.99
C LEU A 191 6.92 5.92 3.74
N GLU A 192 7.81 5.86 4.74
CA GLU A 192 8.31 7.03 5.45
C GLU A 192 9.03 8.01 4.48
N ARG A 193 9.82 7.50 3.54
CA ARG A 193 10.45 8.30 2.47
C ARG A 193 9.40 8.99 1.59
N LYS A 194 8.40 8.24 1.10
CA LYS A 194 7.31 8.80 0.29
C LYS A 194 6.51 9.87 1.04
N ILE A 195 6.22 9.63 2.33
CA ILE A 195 5.57 10.63 3.18
C ILE A 195 6.46 11.87 3.33
N GLY A 196 7.77 11.71 3.46
CA GLY A 196 8.73 12.81 3.48
C GLY A 196 8.70 13.63 2.18
N GLU A 197 8.74 12.96 1.03
CA GLU A 197 8.70 13.60 -0.29
C GLU A 197 7.40 14.37 -0.52
N LEU A 198 6.25 13.77 -0.21
CA LEU A 198 4.95 14.44 -0.31
C LEU A 198 4.86 15.65 0.63
N LYS A 199 5.48 15.59 1.82
CA LYS A 199 5.54 16.74 2.73
C LYS A 199 6.43 17.86 2.19
N GLU A 200 7.55 17.55 1.54
CA GLU A 200 8.38 18.58 0.87
C GLU A 200 7.59 19.21 -0.28
N GLU A 201 6.96 18.39 -1.13
CA GLU A 201 6.15 18.86 -2.25
C GLU A 201 5.02 19.79 -1.78
N VAL A 202 4.29 19.42 -0.73
CA VAL A 202 3.25 20.29 -0.14
C VAL A 202 3.83 21.61 0.38
N ARG A 203 5.01 21.59 1.02
CA ARG A 203 5.66 22.85 1.46
C ARG A 203 6.04 23.73 0.28
N GLU A 204 6.60 23.16 -0.78
CA GLU A 204 6.91 23.91 -2.00
C GLU A 204 5.66 24.54 -2.62
N TYR A 205 4.53 23.82 -2.64
CA TYR A 205 3.26 24.38 -3.11
C TYR A 205 2.77 25.52 -2.22
N ILE A 206 2.89 25.40 -0.90
CA ILE A 206 2.54 26.48 0.03
C ILE A 206 3.39 27.73 -0.23
N GLU A 207 4.71 27.57 -0.38
CA GLU A 207 5.61 28.69 -0.68
C GLU A 207 5.28 29.36 -2.03
N LYS A 208 4.99 28.58 -3.07
CA LYS A 208 4.54 29.10 -4.38
C LYS A 208 3.24 29.88 -4.24
N VAL A 209 2.28 29.39 -3.45
CA VAL A 209 1.01 30.10 -3.20
C VAL A 209 1.24 31.40 -2.45
N GLU A 210 2.12 31.42 -1.44
CA GLU A 210 2.48 32.65 -0.73
C GLU A 210 3.17 33.67 -1.64
N GLU A 211 4.07 33.22 -2.53
CA GLU A 211 4.73 34.09 -3.50
C GLU A 211 3.72 34.67 -4.50
N MET A 212 2.80 33.85 -5.01
CA MET A 212 1.71 34.31 -5.89
C MET A 212 0.80 35.32 -5.17
N LYS A 213 0.51 35.10 -3.89
CA LYS A 213 -0.28 36.02 -3.08
C LYS A 213 0.42 37.36 -2.86
N LYS A 214 1.74 37.36 -2.67
CA LYS A 214 2.55 38.60 -2.60
C LYS A 214 2.50 39.36 -3.92
N LYS A 215 2.72 38.68 -5.05
CA LYS A 215 2.63 39.27 -6.39
C LYS A 215 1.24 39.84 -6.67
N GLN A 216 0.18 39.12 -6.28
CA GLN A 216 -1.19 39.62 -6.41
C GLN A 216 -1.38 40.91 -5.62
N LYS A 217 -0.90 40.95 -4.36
CA LYS A 217 -0.97 42.15 -3.54
C LYS A 217 -0.20 43.33 -4.14
N GLU A 218 1.00 43.09 -4.67
CA GLU A 218 1.79 44.12 -5.37
C GLU A 218 1.04 44.67 -6.60
N VAL A 219 0.36 43.80 -7.36
CA VAL A 219 -0.47 44.23 -8.50
C VAL A 219 -1.70 45.02 -8.04
N GLU A 220 -2.34 44.61 -6.94
CA GLU A 220 -3.45 45.36 -6.34
C GLU A 220 -2.99 46.76 -5.87
N ASP A 221 -1.88 46.85 -5.14
CA ASP A 221 -1.29 48.11 -4.67
C ASP A 221 -0.91 49.04 -5.86
N LEU A 222 -0.31 48.48 -6.93
CA LEU A 222 -0.03 49.22 -8.16
C LEU A 222 -1.30 49.67 -8.89
N GLY A 223 -2.33 48.82 -8.91
CA GLY A 223 -3.63 49.14 -9.48
C GLY A 223 -4.29 50.31 -8.75
N GLU A 224 -4.28 50.29 -7.42
CA GLU A 224 -4.76 51.39 -6.58
C GLU A 224 -4.01 52.69 -6.87
N ALA A 225 -2.67 52.66 -6.86
CA ALA A 225 -1.84 53.81 -7.17
C ALA A 225 -2.12 54.40 -8.56
N LEU A 226 -2.28 53.55 -9.58
CA LEU A 226 -2.62 53.98 -10.93
C LEU A 226 -4.02 54.60 -10.99
N THR A 227 -4.98 54.08 -10.23
CA THR A 227 -6.33 54.68 -10.16
C THR A 227 -6.31 56.06 -9.50
N GLU A 228 -5.40 56.27 -8.55
CA GLU A 228 -5.23 57.55 -7.85
C GLU A 228 -4.53 58.57 -8.73
N GLU A 229 -3.48 58.17 -9.47
CA GLU A 229 -2.84 59.01 -10.49
C GLU A 229 -3.82 59.39 -11.60
N LYS A 230 -4.63 58.43 -12.08
CA LYS A 230 -5.69 58.70 -13.06
C LYS A 230 -6.69 59.73 -12.52
N ARG A 231 -7.11 59.61 -11.26
CA ARG A 231 -8.01 60.58 -10.62
C ARG A 231 -7.36 61.97 -10.57
N ALA A 232 -6.10 62.07 -10.16
CA ALA A 232 -5.37 63.32 -10.11
C ALA A 232 -5.22 63.99 -11.49
N LEU A 233 -4.94 63.20 -12.54
CA LEU A 233 -4.86 63.69 -13.92
C LEU A 233 -6.21 64.17 -14.44
N VAL A 234 -7.31 63.48 -14.10
CA VAL A 234 -8.66 63.94 -14.45
C VAL A 234 -8.98 65.26 -13.78
N THR A 235 -8.69 65.41 -12.49
CA THR A 235 -8.90 66.69 -11.79
C THR A 235 -8.05 67.81 -12.39
N GLN A 236 -6.78 67.54 -12.72
CA GLN A 236 -5.92 68.53 -13.37
C GLN A 236 -6.42 68.90 -14.77
N LYS A 237 -6.95 67.94 -15.52
CA LYS A 237 -7.57 68.18 -16.83
C LYS A 237 -8.79 69.06 -16.69
N GLU A 238 -9.67 68.80 -15.72
CA GLU A 238 -10.86 69.62 -15.43
C GLU A 238 -10.47 71.06 -15.06
N ASP A 239 -9.45 71.25 -14.22
CA ASP A 239 -8.91 72.56 -13.85
C ASP A 239 -8.36 73.31 -15.07
N ASN A 240 -7.62 72.62 -15.93
CA ASN A 240 -7.08 73.20 -17.17
C ASN A 240 -8.20 73.57 -18.16
N GLU A 241 -9.20 72.70 -18.34
CA GLU A 241 -10.38 72.99 -19.17
C GLU A 241 -11.15 74.20 -18.63
N GLN A 242 -11.32 74.31 -17.31
CA GLN A 242 -11.91 75.48 -16.69
C GLN A 242 -11.08 76.73 -16.95
N ARG A 243 -9.76 76.66 -16.84
CA ARG A 243 -8.87 77.77 -17.14
C ARG A 243 -8.95 78.22 -18.60
N ILE A 244 -9.06 77.28 -19.53
CA ILE A 244 -9.27 77.58 -20.96
C ILE A 244 -10.61 78.32 -21.14
N ARG A 245 -11.70 77.83 -20.54
CA ARG A 245 -13.02 78.50 -20.61
C ARG A 245 -12.97 79.94 -20.08
N GLU A 246 -12.26 80.18 -18.98
CA GLU A 246 -12.06 81.53 -18.44
C GLU A 246 -11.31 82.43 -19.44
N LEU A 247 -10.20 81.94 -20.02
CA LEU A 247 -9.41 82.69 -21.00
C LEU A 247 -10.19 82.95 -22.29
N GLU A 248 -11.00 82.01 -22.75
CA GLU A 248 -11.88 82.19 -23.90
C GLU A 248 -12.91 83.30 -23.64
N GLU A 249 -13.47 83.37 -22.43
CA GLU A 249 -14.39 84.43 -22.05
C GLU A 249 -13.68 85.78 -21.96
N ASP A 250 -12.49 85.84 -21.37
CA ASP A 250 -11.65 87.04 -21.37
C ASP A 250 -11.35 87.54 -22.79
N ILE A 251 -11.02 86.63 -23.71
CA ILE A 251 -10.81 86.95 -25.13
C ILE A 251 -12.08 87.52 -25.76
N LYS A 252 -13.26 86.93 -25.51
CA LYS A 252 -14.53 87.46 -26.03
C LYS A 252 -14.78 88.88 -25.51
N VAL A 253 -14.61 89.12 -24.21
CA VAL A 253 -14.78 90.43 -23.60
C VAL A 253 -13.79 91.44 -24.17
N LEU A 254 -12.52 91.07 -24.34
CA LEU A 254 -11.50 91.93 -24.95
C LEU A 254 -11.79 92.23 -26.42
N THR A 255 -12.28 91.24 -27.17
CA THR A 255 -12.65 91.40 -28.59
C THR A 255 -13.85 92.32 -28.73
N GLN A 256 -14.88 92.15 -27.89
CA GLN A 256 -16.04 93.05 -27.85
C GLN A 256 -15.62 94.47 -27.52
N ARG A 257 -14.77 94.66 -26.50
CA ARG A 257 -14.24 95.98 -26.14
C ARG A 257 -13.36 96.57 -27.25
N GLY A 258 -12.61 95.74 -27.97
CA GLY A 258 -11.85 96.14 -29.16
C GLY A 258 -12.76 96.67 -30.26
N LEU A 259 -13.85 95.95 -30.55
CA LEU A 259 -14.86 96.34 -31.52
C LEU A 259 -15.57 97.64 -31.11
N GLU A 260 -15.96 97.79 -29.84
CA GLU A 260 -16.54 99.03 -29.32
C GLU A 260 -15.60 100.22 -29.56
N ARG A 261 -14.30 100.08 -29.21
CA ARG A 261 -13.30 101.12 -29.46
C ARG A 261 -13.09 101.40 -30.95
N GLU A 262 -13.10 100.39 -31.80
CA GLU A 262 -12.99 100.56 -33.25
C GLU A 262 -14.19 101.35 -33.79
N THR A 263 -15.41 101.02 -33.37
CA THR A 263 -16.61 101.80 -33.76
C THR A 263 -16.59 103.24 -33.20
N ASP A 264 -16.02 103.46 -32.02
CA ASP A 264 -15.79 104.81 -31.48
C ASP A 264 -14.78 105.58 -32.33
N LEU A 265 -13.67 104.94 -32.73
CA LEU A 265 -12.67 105.52 -33.63
C LEU A 265 -13.27 105.85 -34.99
N GLU A 266 -14.12 104.98 -35.55
CA GLU A 266 -14.83 105.23 -36.82
C GLU A 266 -15.75 106.45 -36.70
N ARG A 267 -16.51 106.55 -35.60
CA ARG A 267 -17.33 107.74 -35.29
C ARG A 267 -16.49 109.01 -35.17
N MET A 268 -15.30 108.92 -34.58
CA MET A 268 -14.36 110.06 -34.49
C MET A 268 -13.75 110.41 -35.85
N ARG A 269 -13.41 109.43 -36.70
CA ARG A 269 -12.96 109.65 -38.08
C ARG A 269 -14.03 110.36 -38.90
N GLU A 270 -15.28 109.96 -38.79
CA GLU A 270 -16.40 110.62 -39.47
C GLU A 270 -16.59 112.07 -38.99
N ARG A 271 -16.45 112.33 -37.68
CA ARG A 271 -16.41 113.72 -37.16
C ARG A 271 -15.23 114.52 -37.70
N ALA A 272 -14.05 113.91 -37.81
CA ALA A 272 -12.86 114.56 -38.38
C ALA A 272 -13.02 114.86 -39.88
N LYS A 273 -13.63 113.95 -40.67
CA LYS A 273 -13.98 114.20 -42.07
C LYS A 273 -14.93 115.38 -42.21
N LYS A 274 -15.98 115.46 -41.37
CA LYS A 274 -16.90 116.61 -41.36
C LYS A 274 -16.20 117.93 -41.01
N ALA A 275 -15.34 117.93 -40.00
CA ALA A 275 -14.55 119.12 -39.63
C ALA A 275 -13.56 119.53 -40.74
N SER A 276 -12.97 118.56 -41.45
CA SER A 276 -12.11 118.83 -42.61
C SER A 276 -12.89 119.41 -43.80
N ALA A 277 -14.15 119.01 -44.00
CA ALA A 277 -15.01 119.60 -45.02
C ALA A 277 -15.37 121.05 -44.68
N GLN A 278 -15.67 121.36 -43.41
CA GLN A 278 -15.93 122.73 -42.94
C GLN A 278 -14.73 123.64 -43.15
N LYS A 279 -13.51 123.18 -42.83
CA LYS A 279 -12.29 123.96 -43.09
C LYS A 279 -12.09 124.26 -44.58
N LYS A 280 -12.49 123.35 -45.47
CA LYS A 280 -12.38 123.55 -46.90
C LYS A 280 -13.37 124.62 -47.40
N GLU A 281 -14.56 124.67 -46.82
CA GLU A 281 -15.54 125.74 -47.06
C GLU A 281 -15.01 127.11 -46.57
N ASP A 282 -14.42 127.17 -45.37
CA ASP A 282 -13.80 128.38 -44.84
C ASP A 282 -12.59 128.85 -45.69
N GLU A 283 -11.81 127.91 -46.26
CA GLU A 283 -10.72 128.20 -47.21
C GLU A 283 -11.26 128.77 -48.54
N ASP A 284 -12.36 128.24 -49.06
CA ASP A 284 -13.03 128.74 -50.26
C ASP A 284 -13.62 130.15 -50.03
N GLU A 285 -14.10 130.47 -48.82
CA GLU A 285 -14.53 131.82 -48.42
C GLU A 285 -13.36 132.81 -48.34
N HIS A 286 -12.18 132.36 -47.87
CA HIS A 286 -10.96 133.16 -47.86
C HIS A 286 -10.48 133.50 -49.28
N GLU A 287 -10.52 132.56 -50.23
CA GLU A 287 -10.23 132.82 -51.64
C GLU A 287 -11.24 133.80 -52.28
N ASN A 288 -12.52 133.76 -51.88
CA ASN A 288 -13.53 134.72 -52.34
C ASN A 288 -13.29 136.16 -51.81
N LEU A 289 -12.79 136.30 -50.58
CA LEU A 289 -12.37 137.60 -50.02
C LEU A 289 -11.09 138.13 -50.70
N LYS A 290 -10.17 137.25 -51.09
CA LYS A 290 -8.95 137.58 -51.84
C LYS A 290 -9.27 138.09 -53.26
N LEU A 291 -10.24 137.49 -53.95
CA LEU A 291 -10.75 137.98 -55.24
C LEU A 291 -11.39 139.38 -55.14
N LYS A 292 -12.03 139.72 -54.01
CA LYS A 292 -12.57 141.07 -53.76
C LYS A 292 -11.48 142.11 -53.53
N MET A 293 -10.33 141.72 -52.97
CA MET A 293 -9.15 142.59 -52.89
C MET A 293 -8.54 142.87 -54.28
N GLU A 294 -8.44 141.85 -55.12
CA GLU A 294 -7.95 141.96 -56.51
C GLU A 294 -8.86 142.81 -57.41
N GLN A 295 -10.14 142.96 -57.04
CA GLN A 295 -11.10 143.87 -57.66
C GLN A 295 -10.81 145.36 -57.33
N THR A 296 -10.30 145.66 -56.12
CA THR A 296 -9.93 147.03 -55.69
C THR A 296 -8.56 147.49 -56.21
N GLU A 297 -7.67 146.55 -56.53
CA GLU A 297 -6.37 146.85 -57.17
C GLU A 297 -6.51 147.27 -58.65
N LYS A 298 -7.60 146.83 -59.32
CA LYS A 298 -7.89 147.18 -60.72
C LYS A 298 -8.36 148.63 -60.92
N GLU A 299 -8.82 149.31 -59.87
CA GLU A 299 -9.18 150.74 -59.93
C GLU A 299 -7.93 151.66 -59.85
N LEU A 300 -6.83 151.16 -59.25
CA LEU A 300 -5.54 151.86 -59.13
C LEU A 300 -4.67 151.78 -60.41
N HIS A 301 -4.98 150.85 -61.32
CA HIS A 301 -4.24 150.65 -62.58
C HIS A 301 -4.77 151.47 -63.78
N SER A 302 -5.89 152.20 -63.64
CA SER A 302 -6.46 153.00 -64.75
C SER A 302 -5.74 154.33 -65.00
N LEU A 303 -5.01 154.86 -64.01
CA LEU A 303 -4.23 156.12 -64.12
C LEU A 303 -2.78 155.91 -64.61
N SER A 304 -2.37 154.65 -64.86
CA SER A 304 -1.01 154.27 -65.29
C SER A 304 -0.88 154.02 -66.81
N SER A 305 -1.99 154.11 -67.56
CA SER A 305 -2.01 153.80 -69.01
C SER A 305 -1.63 154.96 -69.95
N GLU A 306 -1.43 156.19 -69.44
CA GLU A 306 -1.08 157.35 -70.28
C GLU A 306 0.41 157.46 -70.66
N PHE A 307 1.31 156.60 -70.16
CA PHE A 307 2.76 156.73 -70.40
C PHE A 307 3.43 155.70 -71.32
N GLN A 308 2.69 154.76 -71.93
CA GLN A 308 3.30 153.71 -72.78
C GLN A 308 2.85 153.78 -74.24
N SER A 309 2.60 154.98 -74.77
CA SER A 309 2.24 155.20 -76.19
C SER A 309 3.44 155.42 -77.13
N LEU A 310 4.70 155.30 -76.69
CA LEU A 310 5.86 155.37 -77.58
C LEU A 310 7.04 154.49 -77.13
N ARG A 311 6.94 153.17 -77.35
CA ARG A 311 8.15 152.37 -77.66
C ARG A 311 7.90 151.06 -78.42
N SER A 312 6.97 151.12 -79.36
CA SER A 312 6.96 150.24 -80.52
C SER A 312 8.17 150.58 -81.42
N SER A 313 9.17 149.69 -81.45
CA SER A 313 10.01 149.41 -82.64
C SER A 313 11.22 148.55 -82.25
N LEU A 314 11.07 147.22 -82.22
CA LEU A 314 12.16 146.32 -82.60
C LEU A 314 11.60 144.98 -83.09
N ALA A 315 10.73 145.06 -84.09
CA ALA A 315 10.49 143.96 -85.00
C ALA A 315 11.75 143.77 -85.86
N GLN A 316 12.62 142.83 -85.47
CA GLN A 316 13.56 142.08 -86.33
C GLN A 316 14.41 141.12 -85.48
N ARG A 317 13.97 139.86 -85.35
CA ARG A 317 14.84 138.64 -85.28
C ARG A 317 14.00 137.37 -85.11
N ASP A 318 13.49 136.85 -86.22
CA ASP A 318 12.69 135.62 -86.32
C ASP A 318 13.34 134.54 -87.22
N THR A 319 14.66 134.35 -87.10
CA THR A 319 15.41 133.42 -87.97
C THR A 319 16.33 132.44 -87.23
N HIS A 320 15.98 132.04 -86.00
CA HIS A 320 16.59 130.89 -85.31
C HIS A 320 15.57 129.96 -84.60
N ALA A 321 14.28 130.30 -84.58
CA ALA A 321 13.24 129.55 -83.85
C ALA A 321 12.76 128.26 -84.56
N LEU A 322 13.03 128.06 -85.86
CA LEU A 322 12.55 126.88 -86.62
C LEU A 322 13.49 125.65 -86.55
N GLN A 323 14.81 125.82 -86.38
CA GLN A 323 15.76 124.69 -86.30
C GLN A 323 15.74 123.97 -84.94
N LEU A 324 15.32 124.66 -83.88
CA LEU A 324 15.09 124.05 -82.56
C LEU A 324 13.79 123.23 -82.53
N ARG A 325 12.84 123.44 -83.45
CA ARG A 325 11.55 122.73 -83.47
C ARG A 325 11.66 121.30 -84.06
N ASP A 326 12.48 121.11 -85.09
CA ASP A 326 12.71 119.79 -85.71
C ASP A 326 13.58 118.86 -84.85
N THR A 327 14.52 119.43 -84.09
CA THR A 327 15.34 118.66 -83.13
C THR A 327 14.54 118.24 -81.91
N ILE A 328 13.64 119.10 -81.40
CA ILE A 328 12.71 118.76 -80.31
C ILE A 328 11.75 117.65 -80.75
N THR A 329 11.12 117.73 -81.93
CA THR A 329 10.17 116.70 -82.40
C THR A 329 10.81 115.33 -82.61
N THR A 330 12.06 115.28 -83.10
CA THR A 330 12.81 114.03 -83.28
C THR A 330 13.18 113.38 -81.93
N LEU A 331 13.56 114.19 -80.94
CA LEU A 331 13.84 113.71 -79.58
C LEU A 331 12.55 113.28 -78.86
N THR A 332 11.43 113.98 -79.04
CA THR A 332 10.12 113.58 -78.51
C THR A 332 9.63 112.26 -79.09
N HIS A 333 9.84 112.00 -80.39
CA HIS A 333 9.47 110.71 -81.00
C HIS A 333 10.34 109.55 -80.48
N LYS A 334 11.65 109.76 -80.31
CA LYS A 334 12.55 108.76 -79.71
C LYS A 334 12.23 108.51 -78.24
N LEU A 335 11.89 109.55 -77.47
CA LEU A 335 11.45 109.44 -76.08
C LEU A 335 10.14 108.66 -75.97
N ASN A 336 9.16 108.92 -76.84
CA ASN A 336 7.89 108.18 -76.88
C ASN A 336 8.08 106.73 -77.32
N SER A 337 8.99 106.46 -78.25
CA SER A 337 9.36 105.09 -78.63
C SER A 337 10.08 104.35 -77.51
N ALA A 338 10.89 105.05 -76.69
CA ALA A 338 11.54 104.46 -75.52
C ALA A 338 10.51 104.16 -74.42
N HIS A 339 9.61 105.09 -74.09
CA HIS A 339 8.53 104.87 -73.12
C HIS A 339 7.60 103.71 -73.52
N ARG A 340 7.29 103.54 -74.82
CA ARG A 340 6.49 102.39 -75.28
C ARG A 340 7.23 101.06 -75.10
N LYS A 341 8.55 101.03 -75.31
CA LYS A 341 9.36 99.84 -75.06
C LYS A 341 9.53 99.55 -73.56
N GLU A 342 9.62 100.60 -72.74
CA GLU A 342 9.66 100.49 -71.29
C GLU A 342 8.34 99.95 -70.73
N ALA A 343 7.20 100.48 -71.19
CA ALA A 343 5.87 99.96 -70.85
C ALA A 343 5.68 98.50 -71.32
N ALA A 344 6.15 98.14 -72.53
CA ALA A 344 6.11 96.76 -73.00
C ALA A 344 7.01 95.81 -72.18
N ASN A 345 8.19 96.28 -71.76
CA ASN A 345 9.06 95.53 -70.85
C ASN A 345 8.45 95.38 -69.46
N GLU A 346 7.75 96.39 -68.96
CA GLU A 346 7.06 96.35 -67.67
C GLU A 346 5.91 95.32 -67.68
N VAL A 347 5.14 95.25 -68.78
CA VAL A 347 4.14 94.20 -69.01
C VAL A 347 4.81 92.82 -69.06
N ALA A 348 5.89 92.64 -69.83
CA ALA A 348 6.59 91.35 -69.91
C ALA A 348 7.18 90.91 -68.55
N LEU A 349 7.67 91.85 -67.73
CA LEU A 349 8.11 91.57 -66.36
C LEU A 349 6.95 91.15 -65.45
N SER A 350 5.77 91.76 -65.60
CA SER A 350 4.57 91.35 -64.86
C SER A 350 4.10 89.95 -65.25
N GLU A 351 4.18 89.60 -66.53
CA GLU A 351 3.85 88.26 -67.05
C GLU A 351 4.85 87.21 -66.54
N LEU A 352 6.14 87.53 -66.52
CA LEU A 352 7.17 86.66 -65.96
C LEU A 352 6.95 86.40 -64.46
N ARG A 353 6.58 87.43 -63.68
CA ARG A 353 6.23 87.27 -62.26
C ARG A 353 5.00 86.38 -62.09
N SER A 354 3.96 86.53 -62.92
CA SER A 354 2.77 85.68 -62.89
C SER A 354 3.10 84.22 -63.24
N VAL A 355 3.95 83.97 -64.23
CA VAL A 355 4.42 82.62 -64.57
C VAL A 355 5.23 82.01 -63.43
N GLN A 356 6.14 82.78 -62.82
CA GLN A 356 6.94 82.33 -61.69
C GLN A 356 6.07 81.98 -60.48
N GLU A 357 5.05 82.78 -60.18
CA GLU A 357 4.14 82.51 -59.08
C GLU A 357 3.29 81.25 -59.32
N ARG A 358 2.81 81.03 -60.56
CA ARG A 358 2.15 79.77 -60.94
C ARG A 358 3.08 78.56 -60.85
N LEU A 359 4.35 78.70 -61.24
CA LEU A 359 5.35 77.65 -61.10
C LEU A 359 5.55 77.31 -59.62
N ASN A 360 5.78 78.31 -58.76
CA ASN A 360 5.95 78.15 -57.32
C ASN A 360 4.73 77.47 -56.67
N VAL A 361 3.51 77.82 -57.09
CA VAL A 361 2.27 77.16 -56.61
C VAL A 361 2.23 75.70 -57.05
N SER A 362 2.61 75.39 -58.31
CA SER A 362 2.66 74.01 -58.78
C SER A 362 3.75 73.19 -58.07
N GLU A 363 4.92 73.78 -57.78
CA GLU A 363 5.99 73.13 -57.03
C GLU A 363 5.57 72.79 -55.61
N ARG A 364 4.89 73.73 -54.93
CA ARG A 364 4.29 73.47 -53.61
C ARG A 364 3.26 72.35 -53.67
N CYS A 365 2.40 72.34 -54.70
CA CYS A 365 1.41 71.27 -54.90
C CYS A 365 2.08 69.91 -55.12
N VAL A 366 3.13 69.83 -55.95
CA VAL A 366 3.92 68.61 -56.15
C VAL A 366 4.57 68.16 -54.84
N GLU A 367 5.10 69.07 -54.04
CA GLU A 367 5.73 68.72 -52.77
C GLU A 367 4.71 68.26 -51.72
N THR A 368 3.50 68.83 -51.71
CA THR A 368 2.37 68.33 -50.91
C THR A 368 1.99 66.92 -51.33
N LEU A 369 1.81 66.66 -52.63
CA LEU A 369 1.50 65.32 -53.16
C LEU A 369 2.61 64.30 -52.86
N ARG A 370 3.88 64.73 -52.88
CA ARG A 370 5.01 63.89 -52.44
C ARG A 370 4.95 63.58 -50.95
N GLY A 371 4.56 64.57 -50.13
CA GLY A 371 4.30 64.38 -48.70
C GLY A 371 3.22 63.33 -48.47
N GLU A 372 2.07 63.50 -49.10
CA GLU A 372 0.94 62.56 -49.03
C GLU A 372 1.35 61.16 -49.50
N LEU A 373 2.12 61.04 -50.59
CA LEU A 373 2.61 59.73 -51.05
C LEU A 373 3.56 59.08 -50.04
N ARG A 374 4.45 59.85 -49.40
CA ARG A 374 5.32 59.34 -48.33
C ARG A 374 4.50 58.85 -47.14
N ASP A 375 3.49 59.62 -46.75
CA ASP A 375 2.61 59.27 -45.63
C ASP A 375 1.80 58.01 -45.93
N MET A 376 1.26 57.88 -47.15
CA MET A 376 0.56 56.67 -47.61
C MET A 376 1.47 55.44 -47.64
N VAL A 377 2.73 55.59 -48.06
CA VAL A 377 3.72 54.50 -48.03
C VAL A 377 4.04 54.12 -46.58
N ALA A 378 4.24 55.09 -45.69
CA ALA A 378 4.48 54.83 -44.28
C ALA A 378 3.29 54.09 -43.64
N GLN A 379 2.06 54.51 -43.89
CA GLN A 379 0.84 53.82 -43.42
C GLN A 379 0.72 52.40 -43.97
N ARG A 380 1.07 52.18 -45.25
CA ARG A 380 1.11 50.84 -45.83
C ARG A 380 2.15 49.95 -45.13
N ASP A 381 3.33 50.49 -44.85
CA ASP A 381 4.40 49.71 -44.23
C ASP A 381 4.08 49.38 -42.76
N THR A 382 3.45 50.30 -42.02
CA THR A 382 2.96 50.02 -40.65
C THR A 382 1.87 48.96 -40.66
N THR A 383 0.86 49.09 -41.53
CA THR A 383 -0.22 48.09 -41.64
C THR A 383 0.32 46.72 -42.10
N HIS A 384 1.35 46.68 -42.95
CA HIS A 384 1.99 45.43 -43.34
C HIS A 384 2.75 44.79 -42.17
N ALA A 385 3.46 45.59 -41.37
CA ALA A 385 4.15 45.12 -40.17
C ALA A 385 3.15 44.58 -39.12
N GLU A 386 2.06 45.29 -38.88
CA GLU A 386 0.96 44.87 -38.00
C GLU A 386 0.32 43.56 -38.48
N LEU A 387 0.07 43.43 -39.77
CA LEU A 387 -0.47 42.21 -40.37
C LEU A 387 0.52 41.03 -40.27
N HIS A 388 1.82 41.27 -40.44
CA HIS A 388 2.84 40.25 -40.22
C HIS A 388 2.89 39.81 -38.75
N GLN A 389 2.82 40.76 -37.82
CA GLN A 389 2.76 40.49 -36.39
C GLN A 389 1.51 39.71 -36.00
N ALA A 390 0.34 40.07 -36.53
CA ALA A 390 -0.91 39.35 -36.31
C ALA A 390 -0.84 37.90 -36.85
N ARG A 391 -0.20 37.69 -38.01
CA ARG A 391 0.05 36.34 -38.55
C ARG A 391 0.97 35.50 -37.65
N LEU A 392 2.03 36.10 -37.11
CA LEU A 392 2.93 35.44 -36.16
C LEU A 392 2.19 35.05 -34.87
N GLN A 393 1.40 35.96 -34.31
CA GLN A 393 0.58 35.70 -33.13
C GLN A 393 -0.46 34.60 -33.39
N ALA A 394 -1.13 34.63 -34.55
CA ALA A 394 -2.07 33.57 -34.94
C ALA A 394 -1.38 32.21 -35.09
N ALA A 395 -0.20 32.15 -35.69
CA ALA A 395 0.59 30.92 -35.80
C ALA A 395 1.01 30.38 -34.42
N GLN A 396 1.43 31.27 -33.51
CA GLN A 396 1.79 30.92 -32.14
C GLN A 396 0.58 30.35 -31.36
N LEU A 397 -0.57 31.00 -31.44
CA LEU A 397 -1.81 30.50 -30.80
C LEU A 397 -2.26 29.17 -31.40
N THR A 398 -2.09 28.99 -32.72
CA THR A 398 -2.39 27.72 -33.39
C THR A 398 -1.50 26.58 -32.88
N LEU A 399 -0.21 26.85 -32.67
CA LEU A 399 0.72 25.88 -32.07
C LEU A 399 0.30 25.53 -30.64
N GLN A 400 0.02 26.54 -29.81
CA GLN A 400 -0.44 26.33 -28.43
C GLN A 400 -1.75 25.52 -28.37
N LEU A 401 -2.68 25.77 -29.29
CA LEU A 401 -3.91 25.01 -29.41
C LEU A 401 -3.64 23.55 -29.81
N ALA A 402 -2.69 23.31 -30.72
CA ALA A 402 -2.29 21.97 -31.12
C ALA A 402 -1.64 21.21 -29.95
N ASP A 403 -0.75 21.85 -29.20
CA ASP A 403 -0.10 21.28 -28.01
C ASP A 403 -1.11 20.94 -26.92
N ALA A 404 -2.04 21.84 -26.62
CA ALA A 404 -3.13 21.59 -25.68
C ALA A 404 -4.09 20.47 -26.17
N SER A 405 -4.34 20.39 -27.47
CA SER A 405 -5.16 19.33 -28.06
C SER A 405 -4.48 17.96 -28.00
N LEU A 406 -3.15 17.94 -28.14
CA LEU A 406 -2.33 16.74 -28.04
C LEU A 406 -2.27 16.26 -26.60
N SER A 407 -2.00 17.13 -25.63
CA SER A 407 -1.98 16.77 -24.20
C SER A 407 -3.34 16.24 -23.72
N LEU A 408 -4.46 16.80 -24.20
CA LEU A 408 -5.80 16.27 -23.93
C LEU A 408 -6.03 14.88 -24.56
N ARG A 409 -5.48 14.62 -25.74
CA ARG A 409 -5.56 13.28 -26.36
C ARG A 409 -4.72 12.26 -25.59
N GLU A 410 -3.50 12.63 -25.20
CA GLU A 410 -2.62 11.79 -24.40
C GLU A 410 -3.25 11.48 -23.03
N GLY A 411 -3.78 12.50 -22.34
CA GLY A 411 -4.51 12.30 -21.09
C GLY A 411 -5.70 11.35 -21.22
N ARG A 412 -6.49 11.47 -22.30
CA ARG A 412 -7.60 10.53 -22.58
C ARG A 412 -7.12 9.12 -22.90
N ALA A 413 -6.01 8.97 -23.64
CA ALA A 413 -5.43 7.68 -23.95
C ALA A 413 -4.89 6.99 -22.68
N ASN A 414 -4.17 7.73 -21.84
CA ASN A 414 -3.66 7.25 -20.56
C ASN A 414 -4.80 6.81 -19.64
N TRP A 415 -5.86 7.62 -19.52
CA TRP A 415 -7.04 7.24 -18.73
C TRP A 415 -7.75 6.00 -19.29
N ALA A 416 -7.86 5.88 -20.61
CA ALA A 416 -8.45 4.70 -21.22
C ALA A 416 -7.63 3.43 -20.93
N GLN A 417 -6.30 3.54 -20.99
CA GLN A 417 -5.38 2.46 -20.64
C GLN A 417 -5.48 2.09 -19.16
N GLU A 418 -5.44 3.08 -18.26
CA GLU A 418 -5.56 2.85 -16.81
C GLU A 418 -6.88 2.17 -16.47
N ARG A 419 -7.99 2.64 -17.06
CA ARG A 419 -9.30 1.99 -16.92
C ARG A 419 -9.29 0.54 -17.39
N GLU A 420 -8.66 0.23 -18.51
CA GLU A 420 -8.56 -1.15 -19.01
C GLU A 420 -7.71 -2.03 -18.06
N THR A 421 -6.59 -1.51 -17.55
CA THR A 421 -5.76 -2.24 -16.58
C THR A 421 -6.50 -2.49 -15.26
N LEU A 422 -7.28 -1.52 -14.78
CA LEU A 422 -8.12 -1.69 -13.60
C LEU A 422 -9.20 -2.74 -13.86
N GLN A 423 -9.85 -2.73 -15.02
CA GLN A 423 -10.83 -3.76 -15.40
C GLN A 423 -10.19 -5.15 -15.42
N GLN A 424 -9.04 -5.32 -16.05
CA GLN A 424 -8.30 -6.58 -16.07
C GLN A 424 -7.92 -7.06 -14.66
N ASN A 425 -7.47 -6.15 -13.79
CA ASN A 425 -7.14 -6.49 -12.40
C ASN A 425 -8.39 -6.92 -11.63
N THR A 426 -9.50 -6.19 -11.75
CA THR A 426 -10.76 -6.57 -11.08
C THR A 426 -11.29 -7.91 -11.56
N GLU A 427 -11.11 -8.24 -12.84
CA GLU A 427 -11.52 -9.53 -13.39
C GLU A 427 -10.63 -10.67 -12.86
N MET A 428 -9.31 -10.45 -12.80
CA MET A 428 -8.39 -11.39 -12.17
C MET A 428 -8.71 -11.61 -10.68
N ASP A 429 -9.07 -10.55 -9.96
CA ASP A 429 -9.47 -10.64 -8.56
C ASP A 429 -10.79 -11.41 -8.39
N LYS A 430 -11.77 -11.23 -9.28
CA LYS A 430 -12.99 -12.05 -9.29
C LYS A 430 -12.67 -13.52 -9.47
N VAL A 431 -11.86 -13.88 -10.47
CA VAL A 431 -11.45 -15.27 -10.72
C VAL A 431 -10.73 -15.85 -9.49
N ARG A 432 -9.88 -15.06 -8.84
CA ARG A 432 -9.20 -15.48 -7.61
C ARG A 432 -10.18 -15.68 -6.45
N LEU A 433 -11.17 -14.81 -6.30
CA LEU A 433 -12.21 -14.94 -5.29
C LEU A 433 -13.08 -16.17 -5.54
N GLU A 434 -13.44 -16.46 -6.79
CA GLU A 434 -14.16 -17.68 -7.18
C GLU A 434 -13.37 -18.93 -6.81
N TYR A 435 -12.08 -18.98 -7.14
CA TYR A 435 -11.21 -20.10 -6.74
C TYR A 435 -11.15 -20.30 -5.22
N LEU A 436 -10.99 -19.21 -4.45
CA LEU A 436 -10.97 -19.29 -3.00
C LEU A 436 -12.33 -19.71 -2.43
N ASN A 437 -13.42 -19.26 -3.03
CA ASN A 437 -14.77 -19.67 -2.64
C ASN A 437 -14.98 -21.17 -2.86
N ASP A 438 -14.55 -21.70 -4.01
CA ASP A 438 -14.62 -23.13 -4.31
C ASP A 438 -13.75 -23.94 -3.34
N GLU A 439 -12.54 -23.46 -3.00
CA GLU A 439 -11.68 -24.10 -2.00
C GLU A 439 -12.34 -24.10 -0.62
N ILE A 440 -12.98 -23.00 -0.21
CA ILE A 440 -13.72 -22.92 1.05
C ILE A 440 -14.88 -23.93 1.05
N GLN A 441 -15.68 -23.99 -0.02
CA GLN A 441 -16.80 -24.94 -0.13
C GLN A 441 -16.32 -26.39 -0.02
N GLN A 442 -15.24 -26.75 -0.71
CA GLN A 442 -14.65 -28.09 -0.59
C GLN A 442 -14.20 -28.41 0.85
N LYS A 443 -13.58 -27.44 1.54
CA LYS A 443 -13.17 -27.64 2.94
C LYS A 443 -14.37 -27.76 3.87
N GLU A 444 -15.45 -27.03 3.62
CA GLU A 444 -16.70 -27.13 4.38
C GLU A 444 -17.36 -28.51 4.21
N GLU A 445 -17.42 -29.03 2.98
CA GLU A 445 -17.91 -30.38 2.69
C GLU A 445 -17.10 -31.45 3.43
N MET A 446 -15.77 -31.42 3.31
CA MET A 446 -14.87 -32.34 4.01
C MET A 446 -15.06 -32.28 5.53
N LEU A 447 -15.29 -31.09 6.07
CA LEU A 447 -15.53 -30.88 7.49
C LEU A 447 -16.90 -31.42 7.93
N GLN A 448 -17.93 -31.30 7.10
CA GLN A 448 -19.25 -31.90 7.34
C GLN A 448 -19.16 -33.43 7.32
N GLU A 449 -18.46 -34.02 6.35
CA GLU A 449 -18.22 -35.46 6.29
C GLU A 449 -17.51 -35.97 7.55
N ALA A 450 -16.42 -35.32 7.96
CA ALA A 450 -15.69 -35.67 9.17
C ALA A 450 -16.56 -35.55 10.45
N ARG A 451 -17.50 -34.60 10.49
CA ARG A 451 -18.48 -34.49 11.59
C ARG A 451 -19.45 -35.67 11.59
N MET A 452 -19.97 -36.05 10.41
CA MET A 452 -20.86 -37.20 10.26
C MET A 452 -20.18 -38.51 10.66
N GLU A 453 -18.93 -38.72 10.24
CA GLU A 453 -18.14 -39.89 10.63
C GLU A 453 -17.89 -39.94 12.15
N ARG A 454 -17.57 -38.79 12.75
CA ARG A 454 -17.43 -38.69 14.21
C ARG A 454 -18.74 -39.04 14.91
N GLU A 455 -19.87 -38.53 14.45
CA GLU A 455 -21.17 -38.83 15.05
C GLU A 455 -21.50 -40.32 14.92
N LYS A 456 -21.24 -40.92 13.76
CA LYS A 456 -21.37 -42.36 13.54
C LYS A 456 -20.53 -43.18 14.54
N ALA A 457 -19.26 -42.83 14.70
CA ALA A 457 -18.35 -43.49 15.65
C ALA A 457 -18.83 -43.35 17.10
N VAL A 458 -19.39 -42.20 17.48
CA VAL A 458 -19.98 -42.00 18.82
C VAL A 458 -21.18 -42.92 19.04
N VAL A 459 -22.05 -43.07 18.04
CA VAL A 459 -23.21 -43.96 18.12
C VAL A 459 -22.77 -45.43 18.21
N GLU A 460 -21.79 -45.85 17.41
CA GLU A 460 -21.23 -47.20 17.45
C GLU A 460 -20.59 -47.51 18.81
N LEU A 461 -19.79 -46.59 19.35
CA LEU A 461 -19.23 -46.71 20.70
C LEU A 461 -20.33 -46.80 21.78
N GLY A 462 -21.43 -46.07 21.60
CA GLY A 462 -22.61 -46.17 22.46
C GLY A 462 -23.22 -47.57 22.45
N ARG A 463 -23.43 -48.14 21.26
CA ARG A 463 -23.94 -49.51 21.08
C ARG A 463 -23.01 -50.55 21.70
N GLU A 464 -21.70 -50.41 21.50
CA GLU A 464 -20.71 -51.32 22.08
C GLU A 464 -20.71 -51.25 23.60
N LYS A 465 -20.78 -50.06 24.20
CA LYS A 465 -20.93 -49.89 25.66
C LYS A 465 -22.21 -50.53 26.18
N ASP A 466 -23.31 -50.44 25.44
CA ASP A 466 -24.57 -51.09 25.81
C ASP A 466 -24.45 -52.62 25.74
N CYS A 467 -23.83 -53.17 24.70
CA CYS A 467 -23.56 -54.61 24.57
C CYS A 467 -22.66 -55.11 25.71
N ASN A 468 -21.55 -54.41 25.98
CA ASN A 468 -20.63 -54.72 27.08
C ASN A 468 -21.35 -54.68 28.44
N ARG A 469 -22.28 -53.73 28.63
CA ARG A 469 -23.10 -53.65 29.85
C ARG A 469 -24.01 -54.87 30.00
N VAL A 470 -24.64 -55.32 28.91
CA VAL A 470 -25.49 -56.52 28.92
C VAL A 470 -24.66 -57.77 29.22
N GLN A 471 -23.54 -57.99 28.52
CA GLN A 471 -22.64 -59.12 28.76
C GLN A 471 -22.12 -59.15 30.21
N LEU A 472 -21.74 -57.99 30.76
CA LEU A 472 -21.35 -57.90 32.17
C LEU A 472 -22.50 -58.23 33.14
N SER A 473 -23.74 -57.90 32.78
CA SER A 473 -24.91 -58.27 33.58
C SER A 473 -25.22 -59.78 33.50
N GLU A 474 -25.03 -60.39 32.34
CA GLU A 474 -25.22 -61.82 32.10
C GLU A 474 -24.16 -62.66 32.82
N THR A 475 -22.88 -62.33 32.66
CA THR A 475 -21.78 -62.99 33.39
C THR A 475 -21.93 -62.88 34.91
N ARG A 476 -22.43 -61.73 35.42
CA ARG A 476 -22.76 -61.58 36.85
C ARG A 476 -23.91 -62.49 37.27
N ARG A 477 -24.95 -62.61 36.46
CA ARG A 477 -26.09 -63.50 36.70
C ARG A 477 -25.63 -64.97 36.70
N GLU A 478 -24.86 -65.40 35.70
CA GLU A 478 -24.28 -66.75 35.61
C GLU A 478 -23.39 -67.07 36.81
N LEU A 479 -22.56 -66.11 37.24
CA LEU A 479 -21.74 -66.26 38.44
C LEU A 479 -22.58 -66.42 39.71
N LEU A 480 -23.74 -65.74 39.82
CA LEU A 480 -24.66 -65.93 40.93
C LEU A 480 -25.35 -67.31 40.88
N GLU A 481 -25.76 -67.77 39.70
CA GLU A 481 -26.34 -69.09 39.47
C GLU A 481 -25.33 -70.20 39.81
N LEU A 482 -24.08 -70.09 39.33
CA LEU A 482 -23.00 -71.01 39.65
C LEU A 482 -22.71 -71.04 41.15
N LYS A 483 -22.66 -69.88 41.82
CA LYS A 483 -22.52 -69.83 43.28
C LYS A 483 -23.68 -70.51 44.00
N ALA A 484 -24.91 -70.38 43.51
CA ALA A 484 -26.07 -71.07 44.07
C ALA A 484 -25.96 -72.59 43.88
N SER A 485 -25.60 -73.05 42.68
CA SER A 485 -25.39 -74.47 42.38
C SER A 485 -24.29 -75.09 43.24
N LEU A 486 -23.17 -74.37 43.46
CA LEU A 486 -22.09 -74.82 44.33
C LEU A 486 -22.56 -75.00 45.77
N ARG A 487 -23.41 -74.10 46.29
CA ARG A 487 -24.00 -74.27 47.63
C ARG A 487 -24.91 -75.49 47.72
N VAL A 488 -25.65 -75.81 46.65
CA VAL A 488 -26.49 -77.01 46.60
C VAL A 488 -25.62 -78.25 46.58
N ALA A 489 -24.62 -78.32 45.70
CA ALA A 489 -23.67 -79.44 45.64
C ALA A 489 -22.90 -79.64 46.96
N GLN A 490 -22.57 -78.55 47.67
CA GLN A 490 -21.97 -78.62 49.01
C GLN A 490 -22.93 -79.26 50.03
N LYS A 491 -24.21 -78.89 50.03
CA LYS A 491 -25.22 -79.50 50.90
C LYS A 491 -25.46 -80.97 50.56
N GLU A 492 -25.52 -81.32 49.27
CA GLU A 492 -25.63 -82.71 48.83
C GLU A 492 -24.42 -83.54 49.25
N LYS A 493 -23.21 -82.98 49.15
CA LYS A 493 -21.99 -83.62 49.67
C LYS A 493 -22.06 -83.84 51.18
N GLU A 494 -22.49 -82.83 51.95
CA GLU A 494 -22.67 -82.95 53.40
C GLU A 494 -23.72 -84.03 53.73
N GLN A 495 -24.83 -84.08 52.99
CA GLN A 495 -25.85 -85.12 53.14
C GLN A 495 -25.28 -86.52 52.83
N LEU A 496 -24.58 -86.69 51.71
CA LEU A 496 -23.94 -87.97 51.38
C LEU A 496 -22.89 -88.38 52.44
N GLN A 497 -22.16 -87.42 53.02
CA GLN A 497 -21.25 -87.71 54.13
C GLN A 497 -22.01 -88.20 55.38
N THR A 498 -23.17 -87.63 55.68
CA THR A 498 -24.02 -88.13 56.78
C THR A 498 -24.57 -89.52 56.48
N GLU A 499 -25.05 -89.78 55.26
CA GLU A 499 -25.53 -91.10 54.85
C GLU A 499 -24.40 -92.16 54.91
N ILE A 500 -23.18 -91.81 54.48
CA ILE A 500 -22.01 -92.68 54.63
C ILE A 500 -21.74 -92.98 56.11
N GLN A 501 -21.80 -91.99 56.99
CA GLN A 501 -21.61 -92.19 58.43
C GLN A 501 -22.69 -93.11 59.03
N GLU A 502 -23.95 -92.93 58.65
CA GLU A 502 -25.07 -93.79 59.08
C GLU A 502 -24.89 -95.24 58.60
N VAL A 503 -24.49 -95.44 57.34
CA VAL A 503 -24.20 -96.78 56.79
C VAL A 503 -23.00 -97.42 57.49
N MET A 504 -21.96 -96.65 57.80
CA MET A 504 -20.81 -97.11 58.56
C MET A 504 -21.21 -97.53 59.99
N GLU A 505 -22.06 -96.76 60.67
CA GLU A 505 -22.57 -97.11 61.99
C GLU A 505 -23.48 -98.34 61.95
N TYR A 506 -24.34 -98.46 60.94
CA TYR A 506 -25.17 -99.64 60.72
C TYR A 506 -24.32 -100.88 60.46
N SER A 507 -23.28 -100.78 59.62
CA SER A 507 -22.31 -101.85 59.38
C SER A 507 -21.64 -102.29 60.69
N ARG A 508 -21.19 -101.34 61.51
CA ARG A 508 -20.62 -101.62 62.85
C ARG A 508 -21.64 -102.23 63.83
N GLN A 509 -22.93 -101.92 63.69
CA GLN A 509 -23.98 -102.57 64.48
C GLN A 509 -24.22 -104.02 64.03
N LEU A 510 -24.22 -104.27 62.72
CA LEU A 510 -24.31 -105.63 62.17
C LEU A 510 -23.12 -106.48 62.57
N GLU A 511 -21.90 -105.95 62.50
CA GLU A 511 -20.68 -106.62 62.98
C GLU A 511 -20.82 -107.04 64.45
N ARG A 512 -21.25 -106.13 65.33
CA ARG A 512 -21.51 -106.45 66.75
C ARG A 512 -22.59 -107.52 66.94
N ARG A 513 -23.65 -107.52 66.12
CA ARG A 513 -24.70 -108.55 66.18
C ARG A 513 -24.19 -109.91 65.69
N LEU A 514 -23.35 -109.92 64.66
CA LEU A 514 -22.66 -111.13 64.19
C LEU A 514 -21.72 -111.68 65.28
N GLU A 515 -20.99 -110.82 65.97
CA GLU A 515 -20.08 -111.19 67.06
C GLU A 515 -20.82 -111.79 68.28
N VAL A 516 -21.98 -111.23 68.64
CA VAL A 516 -22.86 -111.78 69.69
C VAL A 516 -23.51 -113.11 69.29
N LEU A 517 -23.84 -113.29 68.00
CA LEU A 517 -24.36 -114.55 67.47
C LEU A 517 -23.28 -115.64 67.42
N SER A 518 -22.01 -115.28 67.19
CA SER A 518 -20.89 -116.22 67.30
C SER A 518 -20.61 -116.63 68.75
N ASP A 519 -20.79 -115.74 69.73
CA ASP A 519 -20.52 -116.06 71.15
C ASP A 519 -21.57 -116.99 71.78
N SER A 520 -22.80 -117.04 71.25
CA SER A 520 -23.91 -117.79 71.86
C SER A 520 -24.08 -119.23 71.33
N LYS A 521 -23.20 -119.71 70.45
CA LYS A 521 -23.39 -120.98 69.73
C LYS A 521 -22.11 -121.79 69.51
N TRP A 522 -21.10 -121.65 70.38
CA TRP A 522 -19.93 -122.54 70.32
C TRP A 522 -19.53 -123.05 71.70
N SER A 523 -20.46 -123.77 72.34
CA SER A 523 -20.10 -124.96 73.12
C SER A 523 -20.01 -126.13 72.15
N GLU A 524 -18.80 -126.72 72.09
CA GLU A 524 -18.53 -128.09 71.62
C GLU A 524 -18.36 -128.33 70.11
N THR A 525 -17.27 -127.82 69.53
CA THR A 525 -16.12 -128.65 69.10
C THR A 525 -14.95 -127.81 68.56
N ALA A 526 -13.76 -128.16 69.07
CA ALA A 526 -12.40 -127.66 68.83
C ALA A 526 -11.87 -127.92 67.40
N LEU A 527 -10.78 -127.35 66.86
CA LEU A 527 -9.82 -126.27 67.17
C LEU A 527 -8.92 -126.14 65.90
N LEU A 528 -8.59 -124.91 65.51
CA LEU A 528 -7.34 -124.45 64.85
C LEU A 528 -7.00 -124.92 63.41
N GLN A 529 -7.21 -124.05 62.42
CA GLN A 529 -6.15 -123.19 61.88
C GLN A 529 -6.71 -122.11 60.91
N SER A 530 -6.40 -120.86 61.23
CA SER A 530 -6.31 -119.67 60.37
C SER A 530 -5.49 -119.94 59.10
N SER A 531 -5.73 -119.39 57.91
CA SER A 531 -6.15 -118.03 57.49
C SER A 531 -6.73 -118.14 56.05
N GLN A 532 -7.92 -117.63 55.72
CA GLN A 532 -8.25 -116.25 55.26
C GLN A 532 -7.47 -115.85 53.99
N ALA A 533 -8.06 -115.43 52.84
CA ALA A 533 -9.42 -115.07 52.40
C ALA A 533 -9.59 -115.50 50.91
N GLU A 534 -10.67 -116.17 50.47
CA GLU A 534 -11.99 -115.67 50.04
C GLU A 534 -11.93 -114.47 49.04
N SER A 535 -12.18 -114.60 47.72
CA SER A 535 -13.39 -115.05 46.95
C SER A 535 -14.57 -114.05 47.02
N PRO A 536 -15.57 -114.06 46.11
CA PRO A 536 -15.65 -114.47 44.69
C PRO A 536 -16.51 -113.52 43.81
N LEU A 537 -16.55 -113.85 42.53
CA LEU A 537 -17.58 -113.49 41.54
C LEU A 537 -18.96 -114.12 41.86
N LEU A 538 -20.02 -113.57 41.23
CA LEU A 538 -21.12 -114.21 40.48
C LEU A 538 -22.49 -113.55 40.76
N SER A 539 -23.22 -113.05 39.74
CA SER A 539 -24.14 -113.76 38.81
C SER A 539 -25.39 -114.26 39.55
N ASP A 540 -26.64 -113.98 39.17
CA ASP A 540 -27.27 -114.06 37.84
C ASP A 540 -28.55 -113.19 37.76
N SER A 541 -28.91 -112.74 36.56
CA SER A 541 -30.16 -113.17 35.88
C SER A 541 -30.25 -112.57 34.48
N GLU A 542 -30.71 -113.41 33.55
CA GLU A 542 -30.67 -113.30 32.10
C GLU A 542 -31.90 -112.58 31.49
N ASP A 543 -31.72 -112.14 30.23
CA ASP A 543 -32.69 -112.14 29.11
C ASP A 543 -33.93 -111.20 29.16
N GLU A 544 -34.41 -110.54 28.10
CA GLU A 544 -34.21 -110.58 26.65
C GLU A 544 -34.33 -109.15 26.06
N ASN A 545 -33.65 -108.89 24.93
CA ASN A 545 -33.97 -107.83 23.96
C ASN A 545 -34.88 -108.46 22.87
N PRO A 546 -35.76 -107.71 22.17
CA PRO A 546 -35.34 -107.27 20.83
C PRO A 546 -35.92 -105.92 20.34
N GLU A 547 -35.19 -105.30 19.41
CA GLU A 547 -35.65 -104.23 18.51
C GLU A 547 -36.69 -104.74 17.50
N ALA A 548 -37.66 -103.88 17.12
CA ALA A 548 -37.88 -103.37 15.75
C ALA A 548 -39.33 -102.89 15.47
N LEU A 549 -39.44 -101.96 14.50
CA LEU A 549 -40.62 -101.51 13.71
C LEU A 549 -41.47 -100.39 14.34
N GLN A 550 -41.37 -99.15 13.84
CA GLN A 550 -42.01 -98.54 12.64
C GLN A 550 -43.44 -98.00 12.87
N ASP A 551 -43.59 -96.74 12.48
CA ASP A 551 -44.76 -96.07 11.89
C ASP A 551 -46.00 -95.68 12.75
N ALA A 552 -46.07 -94.36 13.04
CA ALA A 552 -46.89 -93.39 12.30
C ALA A 552 -48.08 -92.66 12.99
N HIS A 553 -48.12 -91.34 12.70
CA HIS A 553 -49.22 -90.36 12.73
C HIS A 553 -49.73 -89.91 14.13
N SER A 554 -49.88 -88.62 14.50
CA SER A 554 -50.44 -87.45 13.79
C SER A 554 -50.14 -86.15 14.60
N GLY A 555 -49.86 -85.00 13.94
CA GLY A 555 -49.61 -83.67 14.57
C GLY A 555 -50.88 -82.90 15.03
N PRO A 556 -50.94 -81.53 15.04
CA PRO A 556 -49.91 -80.48 14.84
C PRO A 556 -50.05 -79.23 15.78
N LEU A 557 -49.35 -78.12 15.45
CA LEU A 557 -49.44 -76.70 15.91
C LEU A 557 -48.36 -76.28 16.95
N ASN A 558 -47.60 -75.19 16.83
CA ASN A 558 -47.44 -74.14 15.82
C ASN A 558 -46.21 -73.27 16.17
N HIS A 559 -45.44 -72.83 15.15
CA HIS A 559 -44.81 -71.51 14.95
C HIS A 559 -43.68 -71.04 15.91
N TYR A 560 -42.55 -70.42 15.52
CA TYR A 560 -42.00 -69.89 14.25
C TYR A 560 -40.47 -69.60 14.43
N SER A 561 -39.67 -69.91 13.40
CA SER A 561 -38.53 -69.19 12.77
C SER A 561 -37.32 -68.65 13.59
N LEU A 562 -36.09 -69.17 13.32
CA LEU A 562 -34.99 -68.67 12.42
C LEU A 562 -34.03 -67.67 13.14
N CYS A 563 -32.70 -67.75 13.10
CA CYS A 563 -31.73 -68.22 12.09
C CYS A 563 -30.45 -68.82 12.71
N GLU A 564 -29.82 -69.73 11.98
CA GLU A 564 -28.39 -70.06 12.04
C GLU A 564 -27.74 -69.75 10.67
N GLN A 565 -26.43 -69.48 10.69
CA GLN A 565 -25.42 -69.49 9.59
C GLN A 565 -25.41 -70.84 8.80
N PRO A 566 -24.50 -71.19 7.83
CA PRO A 566 -23.19 -70.61 7.43
C PRO A 566 -22.78 -70.67 5.92
N GLN A 567 -21.59 -70.09 5.65
CA GLN A 567 -20.49 -70.40 4.70
C GLN A 567 -20.67 -71.06 3.30
N ALA A 568 -20.02 -70.39 2.33
CA ALA A 568 -19.07 -70.85 1.28
C ALA A 568 -19.37 -72.06 0.37
N ASP A 569 -19.33 -71.85 -0.96
CA ASP A 569 -18.23 -72.37 -1.80
C ASP A 569 -18.22 -71.79 -3.25
N LEU A 570 -17.04 -71.93 -3.86
CA LEU A 570 -16.43 -71.29 -5.04
C LEU A 570 -17.01 -71.68 -6.42
N LEU A 571 -17.03 -70.73 -7.39
CA LEU A 571 -16.56 -70.91 -8.79
C LEU A 571 -16.19 -69.54 -9.45
N LEU A 572 -14.96 -69.45 -9.97
CA LEU A 572 -14.31 -68.36 -10.75
C LEU A 572 -14.46 -68.63 -12.29
N PRO A 573 -13.83 -67.89 -13.25
CA PRO A 573 -13.59 -66.44 -13.44
C PRO A 573 -13.82 -65.94 -14.91
N ALA A 574 -13.83 -64.61 -15.16
CA ALA A 574 -13.33 -64.02 -16.42
C ALA A 574 -12.90 -62.54 -16.25
N THR A 575 -11.88 -62.15 -17.01
CA THR A 575 -10.90 -61.05 -16.88
C THR A 575 -11.25 -59.79 -17.75
N PRO A 576 -10.34 -58.85 -18.12
CA PRO A 576 -9.86 -57.63 -17.40
C PRO A 576 -9.98 -56.31 -18.29
N PRO A 577 -9.30 -55.15 -18.01
CA PRO A 577 -9.55 -53.80 -18.58
C PRO A 577 -8.61 -53.38 -19.76
N PRO A 578 -8.72 -52.16 -20.36
CA PRO A 578 -7.68 -51.10 -20.15
C PRO A 578 -8.08 -49.60 -20.35
N SER A 579 -7.14 -48.70 -20.01
CA SER A 579 -7.16 -47.21 -20.05
C SER A 579 -6.79 -46.55 -21.43
N PRO A 580 -6.27 -45.30 -21.53
CA PRO A 580 -6.88 -44.07 -22.09
C PRO A 580 -6.29 -43.60 -23.46
N ARG A 581 -6.91 -42.63 -24.16
CA ARG A 581 -6.29 -41.97 -25.35
C ARG A 581 -6.63 -40.47 -25.50
N HIS A 582 -5.58 -39.65 -25.59
CA HIS A 582 -5.53 -38.38 -26.32
C HIS A 582 -5.66 -38.60 -27.84
N PRO A 583 -5.90 -37.53 -28.63
CA PRO A 583 -4.82 -37.15 -29.55
C PRO A 583 -4.63 -35.62 -29.73
N SER A 584 -3.40 -35.27 -30.11
CA SER A 584 -2.96 -33.96 -30.60
C SER A 584 -2.67 -34.03 -32.11
N SER A 585 -2.61 -32.86 -32.77
CA SER A 585 -1.87 -32.53 -34.01
C SER A 585 -2.65 -32.44 -35.35
N MET A 586 -2.88 -31.21 -35.85
CA MET A 586 -2.10 -30.62 -36.96
C MET A 586 -2.62 -29.21 -37.37
N ASN A 587 -1.65 -28.35 -37.69
CA ASN A 587 -1.67 -27.08 -38.42
C ASN A 587 -2.84 -26.85 -39.39
N THR A 588 -3.33 -25.59 -39.49
CA THR A 588 -3.40 -24.81 -40.75
C THR A 588 -3.75 -23.34 -40.46
N VAL A 589 -2.91 -22.44 -40.98
CA VAL A 589 -3.07 -20.99 -41.11
C VAL A 589 -3.99 -20.68 -42.30
N VAL A 590 -5.03 -19.85 -42.15
CA VAL A 590 -5.57 -19.01 -43.26
C VAL A 590 -6.15 -17.69 -42.72
N ILE A 591 -5.78 -16.64 -43.45
CA ILE A 591 -6.09 -15.21 -43.37
C ILE A 591 -7.51 -14.92 -43.86
N SER A 592 -8.22 -13.98 -43.23
CA SER A 592 -9.07 -13.02 -43.95
C SER A 592 -9.42 -11.79 -43.10
N GLN A 593 -9.05 -10.64 -43.65
CA GLN A 593 -9.19 -9.26 -43.19
C GLN A 593 -10.65 -8.72 -43.29
N PRO A 594 -10.93 -7.48 -42.83
CA PRO A 594 -12.21 -7.05 -42.23
C PRO A 594 -13.06 -6.09 -43.10
N ALA A 595 -14.09 -5.49 -42.45
CA ALA A 595 -14.79 -4.21 -42.72
C ALA A 595 -16.30 -4.36 -43.05
N PRO A 596 -17.18 -3.33 -42.88
CA PRO A 596 -16.87 -1.92 -42.60
C PRO A 596 -17.73 -1.21 -41.52
N LEU A 597 -17.31 0.02 -41.23
CA LEU A 597 -17.97 1.10 -40.52
C LEU A 597 -19.44 1.32 -40.92
N SER A 598 -20.31 1.60 -39.94
CA SER A 598 -21.47 2.50 -40.06
C SER A 598 -22.03 2.87 -38.69
N SER A 599 -22.12 4.17 -38.44
CA SER A 599 -22.98 4.86 -37.45
C SER A 599 -23.73 5.94 -38.26
N PRO A 600 -24.78 6.66 -37.79
CA PRO A 600 -25.60 6.55 -36.56
C PRO A 600 -27.11 6.45 -36.88
N HIS A 601 -27.97 6.09 -35.90
CA HIS A 601 -29.34 6.63 -35.84
C HIS A 601 -29.91 6.58 -34.41
N GLN A 602 -30.31 7.76 -33.92
CA GLN A 602 -31.29 7.94 -32.84
C GLN A 602 -32.64 7.31 -33.25
N PRO A 603 -33.47 6.91 -32.28
CA PRO A 603 -34.61 7.76 -31.99
C PRO A 603 -34.90 7.94 -30.50
N SER A 604 -35.40 9.13 -30.19
CA SER A 604 -36.17 9.51 -29.02
C SER A 604 -37.48 8.72 -28.90
N ALA A 605 -37.86 8.32 -27.68
CA ALA A 605 -39.15 8.64 -27.07
C ALA A 605 -39.30 7.98 -25.68
N HIS A 606 -39.42 8.84 -24.67
CA HIS A 606 -40.32 8.79 -23.52
C HIS A 606 -40.81 7.43 -22.98
N THR A 607 -40.40 7.12 -21.76
CA THR A 607 -41.35 6.65 -20.73
C THR A 607 -41.03 7.33 -19.41
N HIS A 608 -42.00 8.11 -18.93
CA HIS A 608 -42.08 8.62 -17.57
C HIS A 608 -42.25 7.46 -16.58
N THR A 609 -41.49 7.49 -15.47
CA THR A 609 -41.98 7.06 -14.16
C THR A 609 -41.37 7.95 -13.08
N HIS A 610 -42.26 8.50 -12.27
CA HIS A 610 -42.05 9.40 -11.15
C HIS A 610 -41.56 8.65 -9.91
N SER A 611 -40.65 9.27 -9.14
CA SER A 611 -40.63 9.40 -7.65
C SER A 611 -39.22 9.93 -7.28
N SER A 612 -39.00 11.20 -6.95
CA SER A 612 -39.44 11.99 -5.79
C SER A 612 -38.91 11.44 -4.46
N GLU A 613 -37.73 11.91 -4.06
CA GLU A 613 -37.43 12.31 -2.67
C GLU A 613 -36.45 13.50 -2.71
N SER A 614 -36.91 14.57 -2.06
CA SER A 614 -36.32 15.86 -1.70
C SER A 614 -35.39 15.68 -0.48
N GLU A 615 -34.51 16.58 -0.01
CA GLU A 615 -34.41 18.04 0.05
C GLU A 615 -32.91 18.42 0.21
N GLU A 616 -32.47 19.57 -0.30
CA GLU A 616 -32.03 20.75 0.48
C GLU A 616 -31.21 21.73 -0.38
N GLU A 617 -31.68 22.98 -0.34
CA GLU A 617 -31.30 24.15 -1.11
C GLU A 617 -30.05 24.85 -0.56
N TYR A 618 -29.34 25.56 -1.43
CA TYR A 618 -28.87 26.92 -1.13
C TYR A 618 -29.05 27.81 -2.36
N GLU A 619 -29.84 28.87 -2.17
CA GLU A 619 -30.11 29.95 -3.13
C GLU A 619 -28.87 30.79 -3.46
N ALA A 620 -28.80 31.27 -4.70
CA ALA A 620 -28.17 32.54 -5.02
C ALA A 620 -29.07 33.31 -5.99
N ALA A 621 -29.65 34.39 -5.46
CA ALA A 621 -30.58 35.27 -6.12
C ALA A 621 -29.95 36.06 -7.28
N LEU A 622 -30.78 36.22 -8.30
CA LEU A 622 -30.65 37.15 -9.41
C LEU A 622 -30.63 38.61 -8.92
N SER A 623 -29.81 39.43 -9.56
CA SER A 623 -30.05 40.87 -9.65
C SER A 623 -29.89 41.30 -11.09
N GLY A 624 -31.00 41.70 -11.69
CA GLY A 624 -31.07 42.32 -13.01
C GLY A 624 -30.59 43.77 -12.96
N GLY A 625 -29.83 44.15 -13.98
CA GLY A 625 -29.48 45.54 -14.30
C GLY A 625 -29.70 45.76 -15.80
N HIS A 626 -30.60 46.68 -16.12
CA HIS A 626 -30.94 47.13 -17.47
C HIS A 626 -29.80 47.92 -18.13
N SER A 627 -29.56 47.72 -19.43
CA SER A 627 -29.17 48.74 -20.45
C SER A 627 -28.97 48.01 -21.79
N SER A 628 -29.82 48.18 -22.81
CA SER A 628 -29.66 49.09 -23.98
C SER A 628 -28.25 49.03 -24.62
N GLY A 629 -28.04 48.81 -25.92
CA GLY A 629 -28.85 49.07 -27.10
C GLY A 629 -28.21 48.52 -28.39
N GLU A 630 -29.07 48.28 -29.38
CA GLU A 630 -28.89 48.37 -30.84
C GLU A 630 -27.60 47.88 -31.52
N GLU A 631 -27.69 46.68 -32.11
CA GLU A 631 -26.85 46.18 -33.19
C GLU A 631 -27.25 46.85 -34.51
N THR A 632 -26.35 47.64 -35.10
CA THR A 632 -26.48 48.13 -36.48
C THR A 632 -25.51 47.35 -37.36
N ALA A 633 -26.04 46.44 -38.18
CA ALA A 633 -25.32 45.78 -39.25
C ALA A 633 -25.09 46.78 -40.40
N LEU A 634 -23.82 47.07 -40.72
CA LEU A 634 -23.45 47.76 -41.95
C LEU A 634 -22.75 46.79 -42.90
N LEU A 635 -23.48 46.46 -43.96
CA LEU A 635 -23.00 45.85 -45.18
C LEU A 635 -22.02 46.81 -45.88
N LEU A 636 -20.82 46.33 -46.22
CA LEU A 636 -19.91 46.99 -47.15
C LEU A 636 -19.85 46.17 -48.46
N PRO A 637 -19.89 46.82 -49.64
CA PRO A 637 -19.94 46.10 -50.91
C PRO A 637 -18.55 45.72 -51.41
N ASP A 638 -18.50 44.52 -52.03
CA ASP A 638 -17.43 44.08 -52.91
C ASP A 638 -17.22 45.07 -54.06
N ASN A 639 -15.99 45.58 -54.19
CA ASN A 639 -15.46 46.10 -55.45
C ASN A 639 -14.10 45.43 -55.70
N ARG A 640 -14.13 44.33 -56.46
CA ARG A 640 -12.95 43.75 -57.11
C ARG A 640 -12.84 44.32 -58.51
N ASP A 641 -12.03 45.35 -58.68
CA ASP A 641 -11.43 45.64 -59.98
C ASP A 641 -10.07 44.94 -60.06
N ALA A 642 -10.04 43.90 -60.89
CA ALA A 642 -8.82 43.31 -61.39
C ALA A 642 -8.43 44.06 -62.66
N THR A 643 -7.23 44.63 -62.71
CA THR A 643 -6.35 44.71 -63.89
C THR A 643 -5.16 45.60 -63.58
N LEU A 644 -3.99 45.00 -63.37
CA LEU A 644 -2.70 45.40 -63.95
C LEU A 644 -1.59 44.55 -63.32
N GLY A 645 -0.85 43.86 -64.17
CA GLY A 645 0.32 43.10 -63.76
C GLY A 645 0.83 42.20 -64.88
N ASP A 646 1.30 42.79 -65.98
CA ASP A 646 2.40 42.17 -66.71
C ASP A 646 3.21 43.24 -67.47
N MET A 647 4.35 43.61 -66.91
CA MET A 647 5.44 44.26 -67.64
C MET A 647 6.76 43.77 -67.03
N ALA A 648 7.24 42.69 -67.62
CA ALA A 648 8.62 42.24 -67.48
C ALA A 648 9.55 43.11 -68.33
N GLU A 649 10.61 43.57 -67.66
CA GLU A 649 12.00 43.70 -68.11
C GLU A 649 12.32 43.83 -69.62
N SER A 650 13.00 44.93 -69.98
CA SER A 650 14.33 44.84 -70.62
C SER A 650 15.01 46.22 -70.76
N PRO A 651 16.35 46.24 -70.89
CA PRO A 651 17.22 47.34 -70.49
C PRO A 651 17.69 48.19 -71.68
N LEU A 652 18.20 49.40 -71.42
CA LEU A 652 19.41 49.99 -72.02
C LEU A 652 19.49 51.51 -71.74
N TRP A 653 20.68 51.90 -71.24
CA TRP A 653 21.23 53.25 -70.99
C TRP A 653 20.85 53.95 -69.69
#